data_AF-A0A6C0JPC8-F1
#
_entry.id   AF-A0A6C0JPC8-F1
#
_cell.length_a   1.000
_cell.length_b   1.000
_cell.length_c   1.000
_cell.angle_alpha   90.00
_cell.angle_beta   90.00
_cell.angle_gamma   90.00
#
_symmetry.space_group_name_H-M   'P 1'
#
loop_
_entity.id
_entity.type
_entity.pdbx_description
1 polymer ?
#
loop_
_entity_poly.entity_id
_entity_poly.type
_entity_poly.pdbx_seq_one_letter_code
_entity_poly.pdbx_strand_id
1 'polypeptide(L)'
;MKIGLCMIVKNEAHIVHEALQCTLPLISTYCIVDTGSTDNTIEIIKKFYDSKNIQGTVHERPWKNFGHNRSEALALCDGAMDYALIIDADDTIEFPENGLETIQKILDANPNACNIIIKEGPIEYWRSQIFKCNDNWGYVGVLHEYPSNKKGNNLIAKLPTDIFMTSRRLGGRNLTGDKMKRDIAVLSRGIIDEPDNERYYFYLAQSYRDDGDNLNAIKYYTKRFEMGRWYEEAWFSAFQIGLCYKRMSNFLMFEYWMQKAHEFYPRRGEAMYSLTEYFRQTNQFYKAYHYCQVGLNSNLSKEDVLFVEKFPNNAGFLYEKTVLDHYIFSDKNIGVKDSTNYLLKYSDHVPNIVSNLKFYISPIKSTSTPLNIPLVFGSDFRPTAVSVYDYPHANVRFVNYLPPVNGEYKTKDGSPVVTRNLNYNLETKEYSIIPDSTPLFESSIKGLEDMRVYKFNDKVYYTASNYYEYKQDTISIVHGEYGSNPIAIDSPTNARCEKNWLHVKDNEFIYNWHPLTIGRIIDNKFIITKQIKTPPLFSLFRGSAITEMDDYILALVHFCEYSMNRNYYHCFVKIDKDSYDVTEVSLPFIFKNVGIEYCLSMYKTDCFVTFNDSEPTRVNIDFSSIQWISLVPNTITRRMKGANVYWAGKYSICAPRRTIEDIVFNTIADKPLDIIFTQDDGIFSRYEYNEILKTTTETRIVISSESSYNSLNGRSIICALSTRGYSNNNVLLLPLDDDTCKLGLSHIFPSMPDWDSRKSIAFWRGNLGGYERPSVRENIVMKLHGNVHSDVKFAFFGYNGTYSENIDKKFIGDRCEMDKFLEYKYLLIIDGTCIASNLQWVFGSGSVPVLITHPKNDWWFKSYVKDMENCIMINYNLSNLEEKIEWLVQNDDKAKEIAINATTLAQKIFTPQFQKAYIRSRIAEILSFDGKEQNLLEREYQIKCDTPSDINEHLPTLREYASECSTIVECGVRGVTSSYAFACGLIGNAKNSFTLIDNCECNNVYPFLDLCKALNVNATFLQQSDIECPLINTDLLFIDTWHIYGQLKRELAYWHSSVNKYIIMHDTTVDEWYGEALRCRMDVPLASKNSGIPEEEIEKGLWPAIEEFLEEHPEWKIKERFKNNNGLTILMRVETNCTD
;
A
#
# COMPACT_ATOMS: atom_id res chain seq x y z
N MET A 1 14.33 41.85 12.79
CA MET A 1 13.00 41.53 13.35
C MET A 1 13.09 41.51 14.87
N LYS A 2 12.15 42.17 15.55
CA LYS A 2 12.04 42.22 17.01
C LYS A 2 10.93 41.28 17.48
N ILE A 3 11.33 40.19 18.13
CA ILE A 3 10.41 39.32 18.88
C ILE A 3 10.36 39.86 20.31
N GLY A 4 9.17 40.05 20.86
CA GLY A 4 8.98 40.50 22.23
C GLY A 4 8.11 39.56 23.05
N LEU A 5 8.34 39.54 24.36
CA LEU A 5 7.51 38.77 25.30
C LEU A 5 6.21 39.53 25.59
N CYS A 6 5.07 38.85 25.47
CA CYS A 6 3.77 39.33 25.89
C CYS A 6 3.19 38.40 26.95
N MET A 7 2.79 38.96 28.10
CA MET A 7 2.31 38.18 29.24
C MET A 7 1.30 39.00 30.04
N ILE A 8 0.33 38.32 30.66
CA ILE A 8 -0.48 38.89 31.74
C ILE A 8 -0.05 38.26 33.07
N VAL A 9 0.09 39.05 34.12
CA VAL A 9 0.56 38.58 35.43
C VAL A 9 -0.34 39.06 36.57
N LYS A 10 -0.41 38.26 37.64
CA LYS A 10 -1.03 38.63 38.92
C LYS A 10 -0.55 37.73 40.05
N ASN A 11 0.22 38.28 40.99
CA ASN A 11 0.75 37.56 42.14
C ASN A 11 1.55 36.30 41.77
N GLU A 12 2.53 36.46 40.88
CA GLU A 12 3.38 35.39 40.35
C GLU A 12 4.85 35.52 40.81
N ALA A 13 5.12 36.26 41.90
CA ALA A 13 6.48 36.52 42.38
C ALA A 13 7.26 35.24 42.69
N HIS A 14 6.57 34.16 43.06
CA HIS A 14 7.19 32.88 43.40
C HIS A 14 7.71 32.11 42.18
N ILE A 15 7.22 32.37 40.96
CA ILE A 15 7.49 31.50 39.80
C ILE A 15 7.86 32.25 38.51
N VAL A 16 7.47 33.53 38.36
CA VAL A 16 7.61 34.29 37.10
C VAL A 16 9.04 34.29 36.55
N HIS A 17 10.05 34.26 37.42
CA HIS A 17 11.47 34.26 37.05
C HIS A 17 11.84 33.12 36.08
N GLU A 18 11.18 31.97 36.16
CA GLU A 18 11.46 30.83 35.28
C GLU A 18 10.96 31.07 33.85
N ALA A 19 9.77 31.67 33.70
CA ALA A 19 9.23 32.07 32.40
C ALA A 19 10.10 33.16 31.75
N LEU A 20 10.57 34.13 32.55
CA LEU A 20 11.50 35.17 32.06
C LEU A 20 12.85 34.56 31.63
N GLN A 21 13.37 33.59 32.39
CA GLN A 21 14.67 32.97 32.12
C GLN A 21 14.63 32.08 30.87
N CYS A 22 13.60 31.27 30.66
CA CYS A 22 13.51 30.39 29.49
C CYS A 22 13.22 31.15 28.18
N THR A 23 12.55 32.30 28.25
CA THR A 23 12.27 33.13 27.06
C THR A 23 13.40 34.08 26.70
N LEU A 24 14.36 34.34 27.61
CA LEU A 24 15.46 35.28 27.44
C LEU A 24 16.23 35.13 26.11
N PRO A 25 16.57 33.91 25.64
CA PRO A 25 17.29 33.76 24.37
C PRO A 25 16.46 34.07 23.13
N LEU A 26 15.13 34.20 23.26
CA LEU A 26 14.21 34.34 22.14
C LEU A 26 13.73 35.77 21.88
N ILE A 27 13.89 36.66 22.85
CA ILE A 27 13.25 37.97 22.86
C ILE A 27 14.27 39.11 22.85
N SER A 28 13.82 40.25 22.35
CA SER A 28 14.60 41.50 22.26
C SER A 28 13.96 42.67 23.03
N THR A 29 12.72 42.47 23.50
CA THR A 29 11.90 43.44 24.24
C THR A 29 10.80 42.67 24.99
N TYR A 30 10.04 43.36 25.84
CA TYR A 30 8.87 42.80 26.52
C TYR A 30 7.76 43.84 26.69
N CYS A 31 6.51 43.38 26.69
CA CYS A 31 5.31 44.14 27.03
C CYS A 31 4.43 43.26 27.93
N ILE A 32 4.46 43.53 29.24
CA ILE A 32 3.77 42.70 30.24
C ILE A 32 2.67 43.52 30.89
N VAL A 33 1.49 42.94 31.05
CA VAL A 33 0.35 43.58 31.73
C VAL A 33 0.16 42.95 33.10
N ASP A 34 0.35 43.74 34.15
CA ASP A 34 -0.02 43.41 35.51
C ASP A 34 -1.49 43.72 35.76
N THR A 35 -2.23 42.76 36.31
CA THR A 35 -3.69 42.87 36.53
C THR A 35 -4.06 43.08 38.01
N GLY A 36 -3.16 43.72 38.74
CA GLY A 36 -3.29 44.08 40.16
C GLY A 36 -2.57 43.11 41.08
N SER A 37 -1.28 42.89 40.86
CA SER A 37 -0.41 42.20 41.83
C SER A 37 -0.28 43.02 43.11
N THR A 38 -0.33 42.32 44.23
CA THR A 38 -0.10 42.84 45.59
C THR A 38 1.21 42.33 46.20
N ASP A 39 1.91 41.45 45.49
CA ASP A 39 3.24 40.95 45.83
C ASP A 39 4.34 41.66 45.00
N ASN A 40 5.57 41.15 45.05
CA ASN A 40 6.71 41.75 44.37
C ASN A 40 6.84 41.37 42.87
N THR A 41 5.78 40.87 42.22
CA THR A 41 5.83 40.40 40.81
C THR A 41 6.40 41.47 39.86
N ILE A 42 5.87 42.69 39.92
CA ILE A 42 6.32 43.81 39.05
C ILE A 42 7.79 44.12 39.28
N GLU A 43 8.22 44.14 40.54
CA GLU A 43 9.59 44.48 40.92
C GLU A 43 10.59 43.42 40.44
N ILE A 44 10.23 42.14 40.53
CA ILE A 44 11.03 41.01 40.04
C ILE A 44 11.20 41.09 38.52
N ILE A 45 10.12 41.33 37.78
CA ILE A 45 10.16 41.45 36.31
C ILE A 45 11.10 42.59 35.88
N LYS A 46 10.95 43.77 36.49
CA LYS A 46 11.79 44.94 36.18
C LYS A 46 13.26 44.68 36.51
N LYS A 47 13.56 44.23 37.73
CA LYS A 47 14.93 43.90 38.17
C LYS A 47 15.58 42.84 37.27
N PHE A 48 14.81 41.83 36.85
CA PHE A 48 15.31 40.78 35.97
C PHE A 48 15.75 41.36 34.62
N TYR A 49 14.89 42.09 33.91
CA TYR A 49 15.24 42.60 32.58
C TYR A 49 16.24 43.76 32.60
N ASP A 50 16.22 44.60 33.64
CA ASP A 50 17.27 45.60 33.88
C ASP A 50 18.65 44.93 33.98
N SER A 51 18.76 43.81 34.70
CA SER A 51 20.02 43.05 34.84
C SER A 51 20.50 42.41 33.53
N LYS A 52 19.61 42.26 32.53
CA LYS A 52 19.90 41.67 31.22
C LYS A 52 20.02 42.71 30.11
N ASN A 53 19.89 44.00 30.42
CA ASN A 53 19.87 45.10 29.45
C ASN A 53 18.79 44.96 28.36
N ILE A 54 17.64 44.37 28.69
CA ILE A 54 16.48 44.30 27.79
C ILE A 54 15.50 45.41 28.17
N GLN A 55 15.20 46.29 27.21
CA GLN A 55 14.24 47.38 27.40
C GLN A 55 12.82 46.90 27.07
N GLY A 56 11.84 47.32 27.86
CA GLY A 56 10.43 46.96 27.67
C GLY A 56 9.52 47.66 28.69
N THR A 57 8.25 47.30 28.71
CA THR A 57 7.24 47.94 29.57
C THR A 57 6.47 46.94 30.41
N VAL A 58 6.17 47.33 31.65
CA VAL A 58 5.16 46.69 32.49
C VAL A 58 4.01 47.68 32.67
N HIS A 59 2.82 47.31 32.22
CA HIS A 59 1.62 48.12 32.30
C HIS A 59 0.70 47.61 33.40
N GLU A 60 0.24 48.48 34.29
CA GLU A 60 -0.80 48.14 35.26
C GLU A 60 -2.18 48.39 34.64
N ARG A 61 -3.05 47.37 34.70
CA ARG A 61 -4.43 47.43 34.18
C ARG A 61 -5.41 46.77 35.15
N PRO A 62 -6.66 47.24 35.22
CA PRO A 62 -7.67 46.57 36.03
C PRO A 62 -7.98 45.18 35.44
N TRP A 63 -8.08 44.18 36.31
CA TRP A 63 -8.58 42.86 35.92
C TRP A 63 -10.06 42.95 35.52
N LYS A 64 -10.40 42.43 34.35
CA LYS A 64 -11.79 42.27 33.88
C LYS A 64 -12.10 40.80 33.60
N ASN A 65 -11.38 40.18 32.69
CA ASN A 65 -11.43 38.75 32.36
C ASN A 65 -10.24 38.38 31.47
N PHE A 66 -10.00 37.09 31.24
CA PHE A 66 -8.82 36.64 30.48
C PHE A 66 -8.79 37.17 29.05
N GLY A 67 -9.88 37.01 28.27
CA GLY A 67 -9.92 37.46 26.88
C GLY A 67 -9.70 38.97 26.74
N HIS A 68 -10.28 39.78 27.63
CA HIS A 68 -10.11 41.22 27.64
C HIS A 68 -8.67 41.61 27.95
N ASN A 69 -8.12 41.13 29.07
CA ASN A 69 -6.79 41.53 29.50
C ASN A 69 -5.68 40.98 28.57
N ARG A 70 -5.83 39.78 27.98
CA ARG A 70 -4.91 39.30 26.94
C ARG A 70 -5.02 40.09 25.64
N SER A 71 -6.24 40.47 25.23
CA SER A 71 -6.42 41.35 24.06
C SER A 71 -5.77 42.71 24.27
N GLU A 72 -5.91 43.28 25.46
CA GLU A 72 -5.25 44.54 25.82
C GLU A 72 -3.73 44.40 25.82
N ALA A 73 -3.18 43.31 26.38
CA ALA A 73 -1.75 43.04 26.35
C ALA A 73 -1.20 42.90 24.92
N LEU A 74 -1.90 42.19 24.04
CA LEU A 74 -1.55 42.08 22.62
C LEU A 74 -1.59 43.44 21.91
N ALA A 75 -2.63 44.24 22.13
CA ALA A 75 -2.76 45.56 21.52
C ALA A 75 -1.63 46.51 21.95
N LEU A 76 -1.11 46.38 23.18
CA LEU A 76 0.04 47.16 23.64
C LEU A 76 1.37 46.75 22.98
N CYS A 77 1.44 45.57 22.37
CA CYS A 77 2.61 45.13 21.61
C CYS A 77 2.69 45.80 20.24
N ASP A 78 1.59 46.35 19.72
CA ASP A 78 1.53 47.01 18.43
C ASP A 78 2.45 48.26 18.41
N GLY A 79 3.42 48.24 17.49
CA GLY A 79 4.44 49.28 17.37
C GLY A 79 5.65 49.13 18.32
N ALA A 80 5.57 48.24 19.32
CA ALA A 80 6.69 47.95 20.23
C ALA A 80 7.58 46.79 19.73
N MET A 81 6.98 45.83 19.02
CA MET A 81 7.64 44.63 18.48
C MET A 81 7.03 44.24 17.13
N ASP A 82 7.72 43.36 16.38
CA ASP A 82 7.20 42.81 15.12
C ASP A 82 6.31 41.57 15.38
N TYR A 83 6.73 40.75 16.35
CA TYR A 83 6.02 39.54 16.79
C TYR A 83 5.98 39.45 18.31
N ALA A 84 4.81 39.11 18.86
CA ALA A 84 4.58 38.89 20.28
C ALA A 84 4.55 37.39 20.61
N LEU A 85 5.50 36.94 21.44
CA LEU A 85 5.52 35.60 22.04
C LEU A 85 4.68 35.61 23.33
N ILE A 86 3.59 34.84 23.34
CA ILE A 86 2.70 34.70 24.49
C ILE A 86 3.06 33.44 25.28
N ILE A 87 3.29 33.63 26.58
CA ILE A 87 3.52 32.56 27.55
C ILE A 87 2.90 32.97 28.89
N ASP A 88 2.40 32.01 29.66
CA ASP A 88 1.90 32.25 31.02
C ASP A 88 3.08 32.30 32.00
N ALA A 89 2.91 33.03 33.12
CA ALA A 89 3.99 33.29 34.07
C ALA A 89 4.55 32.03 34.74
N ASP A 90 3.79 30.94 34.74
CA ASP A 90 4.14 29.64 35.31
C ASP A 90 4.52 28.61 34.25
N ASP A 91 4.54 28.95 32.96
CA ASP A 91 4.91 28.04 31.87
C ASP A 91 6.39 28.20 31.49
N THR A 92 6.94 27.20 30.80
CA THR A 92 8.32 27.22 30.26
C THR A 92 8.31 26.90 28.78
N ILE A 93 9.34 27.35 28.05
CA ILE A 93 9.58 27.00 26.66
C ILE A 93 10.94 26.32 26.51
N GLU A 94 10.99 25.22 25.75
CA GLU A 94 12.19 24.45 25.44
C GLU A 94 12.42 24.48 23.93
N PHE A 95 13.70 24.55 23.53
CA PHE A 95 14.13 24.64 22.14
C PHE A 95 15.59 24.17 22.00
N PRO A 96 16.01 23.69 20.81
CA PRO A 96 17.41 23.37 20.53
C PRO A 96 18.29 24.63 20.49
N GLU A 97 19.62 24.46 20.49
CA GLU A 97 20.58 25.57 20.52
C GLU A 97 20.36 26.62 19.40
N ASN A 98 19.89 26.19 18.23
CA ASN A 98 19.54 27.03 17.08
C ASN A 98 18.06 27.51 17.08
N GLY A 99 17.37 27.46 18.22
CA GLY A 99 15.94 27.74 18.34
C GLY A 99 15.55 29.14 17.89
N LEU A 100 16.31 30.17 18.27
CA LEU A 100 16.06 31.56 17.86
C LEU A 100 16.16 31.72 16.34
N GLU A 101 17.24 31.22 15.73
CA GLU A 101 17.45 31.28 14.28
C GLU A 101 16.34 30.55 13.53
N THR A 102 15.91 29.39 14.06
CA THR A 102 14.81 28.59 13.52
C THR A 102 13.49 29.36 13.54
N ILE A 103 13.15 29.99 14.67
CA ILE A 103 11.96 30.83 14.80
C ILE A 103 12.04 32.02 13.85
N GLN A 104 13.17 32.73 13.80
CA GLN A 104 13.35 33.88 12.91
C GLN A 104 13.15 33.49 11.45
N LYS A 105 13.76 32.39 10.99
CA LYS A 105 13.59 31.88 9.62
C LYS A 105 12.14 31.56 9.27
N ILE A 106 11.35 31.05 10.24
CA ILE A 106 9.91 30.80 10.03
C ILE A 106 9.14 32.13 9.95
N LEU A 107 9.49 33.08 10.81
CA LEU A 107 8.87 34.40 10.84
C LEU A 107 9.26 35.26 9.61
N ASP A 108 10.39 34.99 8.94
CA ASP A 108 10.78 35.63 7.67
C ASP A 108 9.81 35.30 6.53
N ALA A 109 9.08 34.18 6.62
CA ALA A 109 7.96 33.86 5.73
C ALA A 109 6.71 34.71 6.02
N ASN A 110 6.81 35.63 6.98
CA ASN A 110 5.81 36.63 7.36
C ASN A 110 4.43 36.05 7.75
N PRO A 111 4.36 34.96 8.55
CA PRO A 111 3.08 34.41 9.00
C PRO A 111 2.34 35.39 9.91
N ASN A 112 1.01 35.32 9.94
CA ASN A 112 0.20 36.10 10.88
C ASN A 112 0.33 35.54 12.31
N ALA A 113 0.55 34.24 12.46
CA ALA A 113 0.82 33.59 13.74
C ALA A 113 1.66 32.31 13.60
N CYS A 114 2.25 31.83 14.70
CA CYS A 114 2.86 30.50 14.77
C CYS A 114 2.24 29.66 15.89
N ASN A 115 1.98 28.39 15.56
CA ASN A 115 1.57 27.37 16.50
C ASN A 115 2.78 26.69 17.13
N ILE A 116 2.71 26.48 18.44
CA ILE A 116 3.70 25.77 19.25
C ILE A 116 3.00 24.57 19.91
N ILE A 117 3.71 23.47 20.11
CA ILE A 117 3.20 22.35 20.90
C ILE A 117 3.18 22.77 22.37
N ILE A 118 2.03 22.59 23.02
CA ILE A 118 1.86 22.68 24.47
C ILE A 118 1.85 21.27 25.03
N LYS A 119 2.73 20.99 26.00
CA LYS A 119 2.78 19.75 26.77
C LYS A 119 2.18 19.97 28.16
N GLU A 120 1.18 19.18 28.52
CA GLU A 120 0.55 19.18 29.85
C GLU A 120 0.50 17.74 30.36
N GLY A 121 1.52 17.33 31.12
CA GLY A 121 1.70 15.93 31.51
C GLY A 121 1.83 15.02 30.27
N PRO A 122 1.00 13.98 30.11
CA PRO A 122 1.03 13.10 28.94
C PRO A 122 0.29 13.68 27.71
N ILE A 123 -0.31 14.87 27.82
CA ILE A 123 -1.14 15.48 26.77
C ILE A 123 -0.30 16.48 25.98
N GLU A 124 -0.39 16.42 24.65
CA GLU A 124 0.25 17.37 23.74
C GLU A 124 -0.77 17.94 22.75
N TYR A 125 -0.77 19.25 22.52
CA TYR A 125 -1.65 19.89 21.55
C TYR A 125 -1.04 21.18 20.97
N TRP A 126 -1.46 21.56 19.77
CA TRP A 126 -0.99 22.80 19.13
C TRP A 126 -1.78 24.01 19.62
N ARG A 127 -1.09 25.11 19.93
CA ARG A 127 -1.69 26.41 20.26
C ARG A 127 -0.95 27.54 19.57
N SER A 128 -1.67 28.52 19.03
CA SER A 128 -1.05 29.76 18.52
C SER A 128 -0.48 30.55 19.69
N GLN A 129 0.82 30.83 19.64
CA GLN A 129 1.57 31.45 20.75
C GLN A 129 2.52 32.55 20.29
N ILE A 130 2.77 32.70 18.98
CA ILE A 130 3.49 33.83 18.43
C ILE A 130 2.55 34.54 17.48
N PHE A 131 2.37 35.85 17.65
CA PHE A 131 1.42 36.65 16.88
C PHE A 131 2.09 37.84 16.25
N LYS A 132 1.79 38.11 14.98
CA LYS A 132 2.26 39.30 14.30
C LYS A 132 1.60 40.56 14.89
N CYS A 133 2.41 41.54 15.25
CA CYS A 133 1.91 42.83 15.74
C CYS A 133 1.41 43.70 14.59
N ASN A 134 0.56 44.68 14.91
CA ASN A 134 -0.19 45.53 13.98
C ASN A 134 -1.13 44.72 13.05
N ASP A 135 -1.56 43.55 13.51
CA ASP A 135 -2.29 42.59 12.69
C ASP A 135 -3.73 42.29 13.14
N ASN A 136 -4.25 43.06 14.12
CA ASN A 136 -5.61 42.93 14.66
C ASN A 136 -5.92 41.58 15.34
N TRP A 137 -4.93 40.98 15.99
CA TRP A 137 -5.13 39.85 16.88
C TRP A 137 -5.78 40.28 18.21
N GLY A 138 -6.64 39.42 18.75
CA GLY A 138 -7.22 39.55 20.08
C GLY A 138 -7.71 38.20 20.60
N TYR A 139 -8.10 38.14 21.86
CA TYR A 139 -8.66 36.94 22.48
C TYR A 139 -10.17 37.09 22.73
N VAL A 140 -10.91 36.02 22.44
CA VAL A 140 -12.36 35.95 22.63
C VAL A 140 -12.70 34.97 23.75
N GLY A 141 -13.51 35.41 24.71
CA GLY A 141 -14.02 34.59 25.82
C GLY A 141 -13.64 35.10 27.22
N VAL A 142 -14.53 34.93 28.21
CA VAL A 142 -14.25 35.30 29.61
C VAL A 142 -13.28 34.36 30.32
N LEU A 143 -13.26 33.08 29.90
CA LEU A 143 -12.42 31.99 30.39
C LEU A 143 -12.29 30.93 29.28
N HIS A 144 -11.16 30.23 29.20
CA HIS A 144 -10.82 29.35 28.07
C HIS A 144 -10.87 30.07 26.72
N GLU A 145 -10.34 31.29 26.75
CA GLU A 145 -10.24 32.21 25.63
C GLU A 145 -9.40 31.64 24.48
N TYR A 146 -9.70 32.06 23.27
CA TYR A 146 -8.95 31.67 22.08
C TYR A 146 -8.56 32.90 21.26
N PRO A 147 -7.39 32.88 20.59
CA PRO A 147 -6.98 33.97 19.73
C PRO A 147 -7.84 34.01 18.47
N SER A 148 -8.17 35.22 18.03
CA SER A 148 -8.93 35.51 16.83
C SER A 148 -8.33 36.73 16.14
N ASN A 149 -8.33 36.73 14.80
CA ASN A 149 -7.86 37.85 14.00
C ASN A 149 -8.99 38.36 13.11
N LYS A 150 -9.22 39.66 13.13
CA LYS A 150 -10.32 40.31 12.40
C LYS A 150 -10.09 40.45 10.89
N LYS A 151 -8.86 40.25 10.38
CA LYS A 151 -8.51 40.47 8.96
C LYS A 151 -8.87 39.28 8.04
N GLY A 152 -9.17 38.09 8.56
CA GLY A 152 -9.42 36.88 7.77
C GLY A 152 -8.17 36.35 7.04
N ASN A 153 -8.23 35.15 6.43
CA ASN A 153 -7.15 34.55 5.63
C ASN A 153 -5.75 34.53 6.26
N ASN A 154 -5.65 34.15 7.54
CA ASN A 154 -4.39 34.15 8.26
C ASN A 154 -3.47 32.99 7.85
N LEU A 155 -2.22 33.30 7.51
CA LEU A 155 -1.15 32.33 7.40
C LEU A 155 -0.66 31.95 8.81
N ILE A 156 -0.96 30.73 9.24
CA ILE A 156 -0.51 30.19 10.53
C ILE A 156 0.59 29.16 10.28
N ALA A 157 1.83 29.49 10.65
CA ALA A 157 2.95 28.56 10.59
C ALA A 157 2.94 27.60 11.80
N LYS A 158 3.62 26.45 11.68
CA LYS A 158 3.91 25.56 12.82
C LYS A 158 5.39 25.59 13.11
N LEU A 159 5.76 25.73 14.39
CA LEU A 159 7.15 25.52 14.79
C LEU A 159 7.52 24.04 14.77
N PRO A 160 8.81 23.69 14.66
CA PRO A 160 9.32 22.34 14.87
C PRO A 160 8.92 21.76 16.23
N THR A 161 8.75 20.44 16.30
CA THR A 161 8.19 19.76 17.49
C THR A 161 9.15 19.68 18.68
N ASP A 162 10.44 19.90 18.44
CA ASP A 162 11.49 20.10 19.44
C ASP A 162 11.51 21.54 20.01
N ILE A 163 10.64 22.43 19.50
CA ILE A 163 10.29 23.71 20.14
C ILE A 163 8.89 23.58 20.74
N PHE A 164 8.81 23.50 22.07
CA PHE A 164 7.54 23.28 22.76
C PHE A 164 7.46 24.07 24.06
N MET A 165 6.24 24.35 24.51
CA MET A 165 5.96 24.91 25.82
C MET A 165 5.43 23.84 26.76
N THR A 166 5.84 23.89 28.02
CA THR A 166 5.35 23.00 29.08
C THR A 166 4.40 23.80 29.97
N SER A 167 3.13 23.40 29.98
CA SER A 167 2.08 23.94 30.85
C SER A 167 2.14 23.31 32.23
N ARG A 168 2.50 24.07 33.27
CA ARG A 168 2.84 23.49 34.59
C ARG A 168 1.77 23.67 35.67
N ARG A 169 0.82 24.59 35.47
CA ARG A 169 -0.31 24.84 36.40
C ARG A 169 0.15 25.19 37.83
N LEU A 170 1.25 25.94 37.96
CA LEU A 170 1.84 26.36 39.24
C LEU A 170 1.51 27.81 39.62
N GLY A 171 0.76 28.53 38.77
CA GLY A 171 0.42 29.93 38.99
C GLY A 171 -0.43 30.17 40.24
N GLY A 172 -0.42 31.41 40.75
CA GLY A 172 -1.04 31.78 42.03
C GLY A 172 -2.52 31.42 42.15
N ARG A 173 -3.24 31.36 41.02
CA ARG A 173 -4.66 30.92 40.97
C ARG A 173 -4.88 29.46 41.38
N ASN A 174 -3.90 28.58 41.19
CA ASN A 174 -4.00 27.15 41.53
C ASN A 174 -3.74 26.87 43.03
N LEU A 175 -3.20 27.83 43.77
CA LEU A 175 -2.81 27.66 45.17
C LEU A 175 -3.98 27.75 46.18
N THR A 176 -5.12 28.31 45.79
CA THR A 176 -6.19 28.69 46.73
C THR A 176 -7.35 27.68 46.86
N GLY A 177 -7.30 26.54 46.14
CA GLY A 177 -8.24 25.41 46.29
C GLY A 177 -9.71 25.64 45.84
N ASP A 178 -10.08 26.88 45.48
CA ASP A 178 -11.43 27.31 45.12
C ASP A 178 -11.62 27.58 43.61
N LYS A 179 -10.64 27.14 42.79
CA LYS A 179 -10.57 27.42 41.35
C LYS A 179 -11.86 27.06 40.60
N MET A 180 -12.39 25.85 40.80
CA MET A 180 -13.59 25.37 40.09
C MET A 180 -14.82 26.24 40.39
N LYS A 181 -15.01 26.65 41.66
CA LYS A 181 -16.10 27.55 42.06
C LYS A 181 -16.01 28.92 41.38
N ARG A 182 -14.79 29.45 41.25
CA ARG A 182 -14.55 30.72 40.53
C ARG A 182 -14.81 30.57 39.03
N ASP A 183 -14.37 29.48 38.42
CA ASP A 183 -14.59 29.20 36.99
C ASP A 183 -16.10 29.09 36.68
N ILE A 184 -16.84 28.35 37.52
CA ILE A 184 -18.32 28.24 37.45
C ILE A 184 -18.98 29.62 37.54
N ALA A 185 -18.58 30.46 38.51
CA ALA A 185 -19.16 31.78 38.69
C ALA A 185 -18.91 32.70 37.49
N VAL A 186 -17.68 32.70 36.95
CA VAL A 186 -17.29 33.50 35.78
C VAL A 186 -18.06 33.06 34.53
N LEU A 187 -18.12 31.76 34.25
CA LEU A 187 -18.82 31.23 33.08
C LEU A 187 -20.34 31.38 33.20
N SER A 188 -20.91 31.19 34.39
CA SER A 188 -22.34 31.42 34.64
C SER A 188 -22.73 32.88 34.36
N ARG A 189 -21.89 33.83 34.78
CA ARG A 189 -22.10 35.25 34.45
C ARG A 189 -21.91 35.50 32.95
N GLY A 190 -20.88 34.90 32.34
CA GLY A 190 -20.63 34.98 30.90
C GLY A 190 -21.84 34.52 30.06
N ILE A 191 -22.54 33.47 30.47
CA ILE A 191 -23.78 33.01 29.81
C ILE A 191 -24.93 34.01 29.96
N ILE A 192 -25.03 34.71 31.09
CA ILE A 192 -26.05 35.77 31.26
C ILE A 192 -25.77 36.94 30.32
N ASP A 193 -24.51 37.33 30.21
CA ASP A 193 -24.09 38.49 29.41
C ASP A 193 -24.03 38.17 27.89
N GLU A 194 -23.65 36.93 27.53
CA GLU A 194 -23.53 36.43 26.16
C GLU A 194 -24.21 35.04 26.01
N PRO A 195 -25.56 34.97 26.00
CA PRO A 195 -26.29 33.70 26.02
C PRO A 195 -26.10 32.83 24.77
N ASP A 196 -25.65 33.41 23.66
CA ASP A 196 -25.38 32.67 22.42
C ASP A 196 -23.93 32.12 22.33
N ASN A 197 -23.11 32.35 23.36
CA ASN A 197 -21.72 31.89 23.42
C ASN A 197 -21.66 30.43 23.90
N GLU A 198 -21.78 29.51 22.94
CA GLU A 198 -21.81 28.07 23.19
C GLU A 198 -20.58 27.52 23.94
N ARG A 199 -19.40 28.12 23.72
CA ARG A 199 -18.16 27.72 24.38
C ARG A 199 -18.28 27.87 25.90
N TYR A 200 -19.03 28.87 26.37
CA TYR A 200 -19.27 29.04 27.81
C TYR A 200 -20.09 27.90 28.40
N TYR A 201 -21.10 27.38 27.68
CA TYR A 201 -21.87 26.22 28.12
C TYR A 201 -21.01 24.96 28.22
N PHE A 202 -20.14 24.75 27.22
CA PHE A 202 -19.23 23.59 27.20
C PHE A 202 -18.27 23.61 28.40
N TYR A 203 -17.55 24.71 28.62
CA TYR A 203 -16.61 24.79 29.73
C TYR A 203 -17.31 24.88 31.10
N LEU A 204 -18.51 25.46 31.19
CA LEU A 204 -19.27 25.46 32.44
C LEU A 204 -19.64 24.03 32.83
N ALA A 205 -20.08 23.23 31.86
CA ALA A 205 -20.37 21.82 32.07
C ALA A 205 -19.13 21.01 32.46
N GLN A 206 -17.96 21.31 31.87
CA GLN A 206 -16.68 20.74 32.29
C GLN A 206 -16.33 21.11 33.74
N SER A 207 -16.47 22.38 34.13
CA SER A 207 -16.18 22.80 35.50
C SER A 207 -17.08 22.10 36.52
N TYR A 208 -18.38 21.94 36.23
CA TYR A 208 -19.28 21.15 37.11
C TYR A 208 -18.91 19.68 37.17
N ARG A 209 -18.51 19.06 36.04
CA ARG A 209 -18.03 17.67 36.01
C ARG A 209 -16.80 17.50 36.91
N ASP A 210 -15.87 18.45 36.82
CA ASP A 210 -14.59 18.39 37.56
C ASP A 210 -14.78 18.71 39.05
N ASP A 211 -15.81 19.48 39.41
CA ASP A 211 -16.28 19.67 40.80
C ASP A 211 -17.08 18.47 41.34
N GLY A 212 -17.41 17.49 40.49
CA GLY A 212 -18.18 16.29 40.85
C GLY A 212 -19.71 16.45 40.78
N ASP A 213 -20.22 17.63 40.42
CA ASP A 213 -21.64 17.91 40.24
C ASP A 213 -22.14 17.42 38.87
N ASN A 214 -22.39 16.10 38.80
CA ASN A 214 -22.85 15.44 37.58
C ASN A 214 -24.20 15.98 37.07
N LEU A 215 -25.10 16.45 37.95
CA LEU A 215 -26.43 16.93 37.56
C LEU A 215 -26.34 18.24 36.78
N ASN A 216 -25.57 19.21 37.29
CA ASN A 216 -25.36 20.46 36.56
C ASN A 216 -24.49 20.25 35.33
N ALA A 217 -23.49 19.36 35.39
CA ALA A 217 -22.71 18.99 34.20
C ALA A 217 -23.63 18.47 33.07
N ILE A 218 -24.52 17.53 33.36
CA ILE A 218 -25.50 17.01 32.38
C ILE A 218 -26.39 18.14 31.85
N LYS A 219 -26.92 18.99 32.72
CA LYS A 219 -27.78 20.12 32.32
C LYS A 219 -27.10 21.01 31.26
N TYR A 220 -25.87 21.44 31.51
CA TYR A 220 -25.18 22.38 30.63
C TYR A 220 -24.56 21.69 29.39
N TYR A 221 -24.12 20.44 29.50
CA TYR A 221 -23.73 19.66 28.31
C TYR A 221 -24.93 19.42 27.39
N THR A 222 -26.11 19.11 27.92
CA THR A 222 -27.33 18.94 27.11
C THR A 222 -27.63 20.23 26.36
N LYS A 223 -27.54 21.38 27.03
CA LYS A 223 -27.68 22.70 26.37
C LYS A 223 -26.64 22.90 25.27
N ARG A 224 -25.37 22.59 25.54
CA ARG A 224 -24.30 22.69 24.53
C ARG A 224 -24.55 21.78 23.31
N PHE A 225 -25.00 20.55 23.54
CA PHE A 225 -25.35 19.59 22.51
C PHE A 225 -26.53 20.08 21.66
N GLU A 226 -27.60 20.60 22.28
CA GLU A 226 -28.77 21.17 21.60
C GLU A 226 -28.42 22.37 20.71
N MET A 227 -27.41 23.17 21.06
CA MET A 227 -26.97 24.31 20.24
C MET A 227 -26.34 23.89 18.90
N GLY A 228 -25.81 22.66 18.80
CA GLY A 228 -25.52 21.98 17.53
C GLY A 228 -24.49 22.61 16.58
N ARG A 229 -23.71 23.62 16.98
CA ARG A 229 -22.68 24.23 16.10
C ARG A 229 -21.39 23.41 16.07
N TRP A 230 -20.22 23.88 16.55
CA TRP A 230 -18.96 23.13 16.38
C TRP A 230 -19.10 21.69 16.88
N TYR A 231 -19.04 20.75 15.93
CA TYR A 231 -19.53 19.39 16.13
C TYR A 231 -18.72 18.60 17.16
N GLU A 232 -17.42 18.88 17.32
CA GLU A 232 -16.57 18.17 18.27
C GLU A 232 -16.98 18.44 19.73
N GLU A 233 -17.27 19.70 20.09
CA GLU A 233 -17.77 20.04 21.42
C GLU A 233 -19.17 19.49 21.66
N ALA A 234 -20.06 19.54 20.67
CA ALA A 234 -21.39 18.96 20.77
C ALA A 234 -21.30 17.44 21.01
N TRP A 235 -20.52 16.73 20.19
CA TRP A 235 -20.28 15.30 20.36
C TRP A 235 -19.67 14.97 21.72
N PHE A 236 -18.63 15.71 22.13
CA PHE A 236 -17.98 15.49 23.42
C PHE A 236 -18.94 15.75 24.57
N SER A 237 -19.85 16.73 24.44
CA SER A 237 -20.92 16.96 25.41
C SER A 237 -21.81 15.73 25.56
N ALA A 238 -22.28 15.13 24.47
CA ALA A 238 -23.09 13.91 24.52
C ALA A 238 -22.34 12.73 25.17
N PHE A 239 -21.06 12.54 24.80
CA PHE A 239 -20.20 11.52 25.40
C PHE A 239 -20.04 11.74 26.92
N GLN A 240 -19.79 12.98 27.35
CA GLN A 240 -19.62 13.33 28.76
C GLN A 240 -20.92 13.19 29.56
N ILE A 241 -22.08 13.50 28.98
CA ILE A 241 -23.38 13.22 29.61
C ILE A 241 -23.51 11.72 29.92
N GLY A 242 -23.16 10.86 28.96
CA GLY A 242 -23.13 9.41 29.17
C GLY A 242 -22.23 9.01 30.34
N LEU A 243 -20.99 9.51 30.38
CA LEU A 243 -20.07 9.22 31.48
C LEU A 243 -20.56 9.74 32.84
N CYS A 244 -21.21 10.91 32.90
CA CYS A 244 -21.86 11.39 34.12
C CYS A 244 -22.96 10.43 34.60
N TYR A 245 -23.81 9.92 33.69
CA TYR A 245 -24.81 8.91 34.05
C TYR A 245 -24.18 7.58 34.50
N LYS A 246 -23.05 7.16 33.91
CA LYS A 246 -22.27 5.99 34.37
C LYS A 246 -21.78 6.19 35.80
N ARG A 247 -21.23 7.36 36.15
CA ARG A 247 -20.80 7.70 37.52
C ARG A 247 -21.95 7.69 38.52
N MET A 248 -23.14 8.10 38.09
CA MET A 248 -24.37 8.04 38.88
C MET A 248 -25.02 6.65 38.91
N SER A 249 -24.38 5.62 38.32
CA SER A 249 -24.92 4.26 38.20
C SER A 249 -26.27 4.17 37.44
N ASN A 250 -26.61 5.17 36.63
CA ASN A 250 -27.78 5.15 35.76
C ASN A 250 -27.41 4.59 34.39
N PHE A 251 -27.30 3.27 34.30
CA PHE A 251 -26.76 2.60 33.12
C PHE A 251 -27.66 2.68 31.88
N LEU A 252 -28.98 2.82 32.07
CA LEU A 252 -29.93 3.03 30.97
C LEU A 252 -29.63 4.35 30.25
N MET A 253 -29.46 5.43 31.03
CA MET A 253 -29.13 6.74 30.46
C MET A 253 -27.70 6.82 29.95
N PHE A 254 -26.74 6.13 30.57
CA PHE A 254 -25.39 5.97 30.03
C PHE A 254 -25.43 5.36 28.63
N GLU A 255 -26.11 4.22 28.47
CA GLU A 255 -26.24 3.55 27.19
C GLU A 255 -26.94 4.42 26.14
N TYR A 256 -28.05 5.06 26.52
CA TYR A 256 -28.77 5.99 25.64
C TYR A 256 -27.88 7.12 25.13
N TRP A 257 -27.12 7.78 26.01
CA TRP A 257 -26.29 8.91 25.62
C TRP A 257 -25.04 8.51 24.85
N MET A 258 -24.48 7.32 25.10
CA MET A 258 -23.40 6.78 24.26
C MET A 258 -23.88 6.47 22.84
N GLN A 259 -25.09 5.92 22.69
CA GLN A 259 -25.72 5.76 21.37
C GLN A 259 -26.00 7.11 20.71
N LYS A 260 -26.48 8.11 21.46
CA LYS A 260 -26.71 9.47 20.95
C LYS A 260 -25.43 10.15 20.47
N ALA A 261 -24.33 10.02 21.20
CA ALA A 261 -23.04 10.54 20.77
C ALA A 261 -22.60 9.89 19.45
N HIS A 262 -22.72 8.56 19.33
CA HIS A 262 -22.37 7.85 18.11
C HIS A 262 -23.31 8.18 16.93
N GLU A 263 -24.61 8.31 17.15
CA GLU A 263 -25.58 8.75 16.14
C GLU A 263 -25.24 10.16 15.62
N PHE A 264 -24.85 11.06 16.52
CA PHE A 264 -24.50 12.44 16.18
C PHE A 264 -23.21 12.54 15.35
N TYR A 265 -22.17 11.79 15.71
CA TYR A 265 -20.92 11.72 14.94
C TYR A 265 -20.30 10.32 15.03
N PRO A 266 -20.62 9.42 14.07
CA PRO A 266 -20.26 8.00 14.16
C PRO A 266 -18.78 7.71 13.89
N ARG A 267 -18.00 8.75 13.53
CA ARG A 267 -16.58 8.62 13.23
C ARG A 267 -15.71 8.42 14.47
N ARG A 268 -16.18 8.82 15.65
CA ARG A 268 -15.47 8.67 16.93
C ARG A 268 -15.88 7.40 17.67
N GLY A 269 -14.89 6.58 18.01
CA GLY A 269 -15.09 5.25 18.59
C GLY A 269 -15.30 5.22 20.11
N GLU A 270 -14.95 6.27 20.86
CA GLU A 270 -14.88 6.23 22.32
C GLU A 270 -16.23 5.88 22.99
N ALA A 271 -17.33 6.38 22.43
CA ALA A 271 -18.68 6.11 22.94
C ALA A 271 -19.03 4.62 22.84
N MET A 272 -18.80 4.02 21.66
CA MET A 272 -19.05 2.60 21.43
C MET A 272 -18.08 1.71 22.21
N TYR A 273 -16.82 2.13 22.32
CA TYR A 273 -15.81 1.41 23.11
C TYR A 273 -16.18 1.37 24.60
N SER A 274 -16.65 2.49 25.15
CA SER A 274 -17.14 2.57 26.53
C SER A 274 -18.30 1.61 26.81
N LEU A 275 -19.19 1.39 25.83
CA LEU A 275 -20.26 0.41 25.93
C LEU A 275 -19.74 -1.02 25.83
N THR A 276 -18.85 -1.30 24.86
CA THR A 276 -18.20 -2.61 24.70
C THR A 276 -17.52 -3.04 26.01
N GLU A 277 -16.68 -2.19 26.58
CA GLU A 277 -15.96 -2.47 27.82
C GLU A 277 -16.94 -2.73 28.98
N TYR A 278 -17.94 -1.86 29.17
CA TYR A 278 -18.91 -1.98 30.26
C TYR A 278 -19.70 -3.30 30.19
N PHE A 279 -20.23 -3.63 29.00
CA PHE A 279 -21.01 -4.86 28.84
C PHE A 279 -20.14 -6.12 28.90
N ARG A 280 -18.86 -6.05 28.51
CA ARG A 280 -17.90 -7.15 28.74
C ARG A 280 -17.67 -7.38 30.22
N GLN A 281 -17.38 -6.31 30.98
CA GLN A 281 -17.11 -6.38 32.42
C GLN A 281 -18.32 -6.84 33.25
N THR A 282 -19.54 -6.63 32.73
CA THR A 282 -20.79 -7.09 33.36
C THR A 282 -21.32 -8.42 32.80
N ASN A 283 -20.48 -9.18 32.09
CA ASN A 283 -20.78 -10.50 31.51
C ASN A 283 -21.94 -10.53 30.49
N GLN A 284 -22.28 -9.40 29.88
CA GLN A 284 -23.29 -9.30 28.81
C GLN A 284 -22.61 -9.38 27.43
N PHE A 285 -21.95 -10.50 27.16
CA PHE A 285 -21.01 -10.64 26.03
C PHE A 285 -21.63 -10.36 24.66
N TYR A 286 -22.85 -10.84 24.37
CA TYR A 286 -23.51 -10.58 23.08
C TYR A 286 -23.78 -9.09 22.84
N LYS A 287 -24.12 -8.36 23.90
CA LYS A 287 -24.36 -6.92 23.85
C LYS A 287 -23.04 -6.15 23.69
N ALA A 288 -22.00 -6.56 24.41
CA ALA A 288 -20.65 -6.04 24.22
C ALA A 288 -20.15 -6.26 22.77
N TYR A 289 -20.37 -7.45 22.23
CA TYR A 289 -20.00 -7.80 20.85
C TYR A 289 -20.76 -6.97 19.83
N HIS A 290 -22.06 -6.74 20.03
CA HIS A 290 -22.84 -5.82 19.18
C HIS A 290 -22.21 -4.43 19.11
N TYR A 291 -21.93 -3.80 20.26
CA TYR A 291 -21.29 -2.48 20.28
C TYR A 291 -19.87 -2.48 19.74
N CYS A 292 -19.13 -3.59 19.93
CA CYS A 292 -17.80 -3.76 19.34
C CYS A 292 -17.88 -3.74 17.80
N GLN A 293 -18.83 -4.47 17.22
CA GLN A 293 -19.05 -4.50 15.76
C GLN A 293 -19.50 -3.14 15.21
N VAL A 294 -20.36 -2.42 15.92
CA VAL A 294 -20.73 -1.04 15.55
C VAL A 294 -19.49 -0.13 15.59
N GLY A 295 -18.73 -0.19 16.67
CA GLY A 295 -17.52 0.60 16.88
C GLY A 295 -16.40 0.37 15.87
N LEU A 296 -16.25 -0.86 15.34
CA LEU A 296 -15.28 -1.18 14.28
C LEU A 296 -15.50 -0.39 12.98
N ASN A 297 -16.70 0.17 12.75
CA ASN A 297 -16.98 1.03 11.60
C ASN A 297 -16.59 2.50 11.83
N SER A 298 -16.18 2.86 13.05
CA SER A 298 -15.73 4.22 13.36
C SER A 298 -14.46 4.54 12.59
N ASN A 299 -14.32 5.79 12.14
CA ASN A 299 -13.14 6.24 11.42
C ASN A 299 -12.88 7.71 11.67
N LEU A 300 -12.02 7.93 12.65
CA LEU A 300 -11.58 9.23 13.12
C LEU A 300 -11.05 10.07 11.94
N SER A 301 -11.53 11.31 11.83
CA SER A 301 -11.00 12.28 10.86
C SER A 301 -9.63 12.80 11.33
N LYS A 302 -8.74 13.12 10.38
CA LYS A 302 -7.49 13.84 10.71
C LYS A 302 -7.74 15.26 11.22
N GLU A 303 -8.94 15.78 10.99
CA GLU A 303 -9.38 17.10 11.45
C GLU A 303 -9.90 17.07 12.89
N ASP A 304 -10.25 15.88 13.41
CA ASP A 304 -10.73 15.74 14.78
C ASP A 304 -9.55 15.91 15.75
N VAL A 305 -9.65 16.89 16.65
CA VAL A 305 -8.55 17.31 17.53
C VAL A 305 -8.93 17.43 19.00
N LEU A 306 -10.21 17.58 19.31
CA LEU A 306 -10.71 17.84 20.66
C LEU A 306 -10.78 16.54 21.47
N PHE A 307 -9.81 16.35 22.37
CA PHE A 307 -9.79 15.27 23.36
C PHE A 307 -9.96 13.87 22.75
N VAL A 308 -9.28 13.60 21.64
CA VAL A 308 -9.35 12.31 20.95
C VAL A 308 -8.58 11.23 21.72
N GLU A 309 -9.23 10.12 22.04
CA GLU A 309 -8.57 8.98 22.67
C GLU A 309 -7.97 8.06 21.60
N LYS A 310 -6.64 7.84 21.66
CA LYS A 310 -5.94 7.04 20.63
C LYS A 310 -6.35 5.57 20.63
N PHE A 311 -6.50 4.96 21.80
CA PHE A 311 -6.69 3.50 21.87
C PHE A 311 -8.04 3.04 21.29
N PRO A 312 -9.21 3.58 21.71
CA PRO A 312 -10.50 3.21 21.12
C PRO A 312 -10.58 3.41 19.60
N ASN A 313 -9.96 4.48 19.08
CA ASN A 313 -10.00 4.82 17.67
C ASN A 313 -8.97 4.07 16.80
N ASN A 314 -8.00 3.37 17.40
CA ASN A 314 -6.94 2.67 16.65
C ASN A 314 -6.97 1.15 16.82
N ALA A 315 -6.98 0.66 18.06
CA ALA A 315 -6.75 -0.76 18.38
C ALA A 315 -7.80 -1.35 19.33
N GLY A 316 -8.52 -0.51 20.08
CA GLY A 316 -9.36 -0.94 21.20
C GLY A 316 -10.43 -1.96 20.84
N PHE A 317 -11.18 -1.76 19.76
CA PHE A 317 -12.19 -2.72 19.34
C PHE A 317 -11.61 -4.05 18.86
N LEU A 318 -10.46 -4.02 18.18
CA LEU A 318 -9.76 -5.24 17.77
C LEU A 318 -9.25 -5.99 19.00
N TYR A 319 -8.73 -5.29 20.02
CA TYR A 319 -8.36 -5.87 21.31
C TYR A 319 -9.56 -6.52 22.01
N GLU A 320 -10.68 -5.80 22.12
CA GLU A 320 -11.91 -6.28 22.75
C GLU A 320 -12.44 -7.55 22.05
N LYS A 321 -12.32 -7.60 20.71
CA LYS A 321 -12.67 -8.79 19.92
C LYS A 321 -11.82 -10.01 20.30
N THR A 322 -10.52 -9.85 20.58
CA THR A 322 -9.65 -10.95 21.06
C THR A 322 -10.11 -11.56 22.38
N VAL A 323 -11.00 -10.91 23.14
CA VAL A 323 -11.57 -11.43 24.38
C VAL A 323 -12.99 -11.93 24.16
N LEU A 324 -13.82 -11.16 23.44
CA LEU A 324 -15.24 -11.47 23.24
C LEU A 324 -15.44 -12.72 22.37
N ASP A 325 -14.55 -12.98 21.41
CA ASP A 325 -14.69 -14.13 20.51
C ASP A 325 -14.76 -15.47 21.26
N HIS A 326 -14.13 -15.59 22.44
CA HIS A 326 -14.24 -16.78 23.30
C HIS A 326 -15.69 -17.06 23.71
N TYR A 327 -16.44 -16.02 24.05
CA TYR A 327 -17.79 -16.12 24.59
C TYR A 327 -18.86 -16.17 23.50
N ILE A 328 -18.56 -15.64 22.32
CA ILE A 328 -19.52 -15.50 21.21
C ILE A 328 -19.49 -16.71 20.28
N PHE A 329 -18.30 -17.23 19.95
CA PHE A 329 -18.15 -18.25 18.93
C PHE A 329 -17.86 -19.62 19.54
N SER A 330 -18.51 -20.64 18.96
CA SER A 330 -18.20 -22.05 19.22
C SER A 330 -16.84 -22.43 18.61
N ASP A 331 -16.56 -21.95 17.40
CA ASP A 331 -15.26 -22.12 16.75
C ASP A 331 -14.20 -21.19 17.39
N LYS A 332 -13.27 -21.81 18.12
CA LYS A 332 -12.20 -21.09 18.83
C LYS A 332 -11.10 -20.58 17.91
N ASN A 333 -10.99 -21.07 16.67
CA ASN A 333 -10.02 -20.58 15.71
C ASN A 333 -10.23 -19.10 15.36
N ILE A 334 -11.47 -18.61 15.44
CA ILE A 334 -11.78 -17.19 15.25
C ILE A 334 -10.98 -16.33 16.24
N GLY A 335 -11.01 -16.70 17.53
CA GLY A 335 -10.27 -15.99 18.57
C GLY A 335 -8.75 -16.10 18.41
N VAL A 336 -8.21 -17.26 17.99
CA VAL A 336 -6.78 -17.41 17.66
C VAL A 336 -6.39 -16.47 16.51
N LYS A 337 -7.19 -16.44 15.44
CA LYS A 337 -6.95 -15.62 14.25
C LYS A 337 -6.97 -14.13 14.58
N ASP A 338 -7.98 -13.67 15.30
CA ASP A 338 -8.11 -12.25 15.64
C ASP A 338 -7.05 -11.81 16.68
N SER A 339 -6.67 -12.68 17.61
CA SER A 339 -5.51 -12.46 18.49
C SER A 339 -4.21 -12.33 17.69
N THR A 340 -4.00 -13.21 16.71
CA THR A 340 -2.79 -13.19 15.88
C THR A 340 -2.74 -11.94 15.00
N ASN A 341 -3.84 -11.58 14.36
CA ASN A 341 -3.96 -10.34 13.57
C ASN A 341 -3.68 -9.09 14.42
N TYR A 342 -4.16 -9.06 15.66
CA TYR A 342 -3.88 -7.96 16.57
C TYR A 342 -2.38 -7.88 16.88
N LEU A 343 -1.75 -9.00 17.29
CA LEU A 343 -0.32 -9.05 17.63
C LEU A 343 0.57 -8.72 16.43
N LEU A 344 0.13 -8.99 15.20
CA LEU A 344 0.82 -8.61 13.97
C LEU A 344 0.82 -7.09 13.70
N LYS A 345 -0.04 -6.31 14.36
CA LYS A 345 -0.20 -4.87 14.07
C LYS A 345 0.07 -3.96 15.25
N TYR A 346 -0.18 -4.43 16.47
CA TYR A 346 -0.16 -3.61 17.68
C TYR A 346 0.69 -4.27 18.78
N SER A 347 1.35 -3.42 19.58
CA SER A 347 2.15 -3.82 20.74
C SER A 347 1.43 -3.60 22.08
N ASP A 348 0.27 -2.94 22.08
CA ASP A 348 -0.50 -2.65 23.29
C ASP A 348 -1.20 -3.92 23.79
N HIS A 349 -1.18 -4.17 25.11
CA HIS A 349 -1.84 -5.33 25.75
C HIS A 349 -1.37 -6.73 25.31
N VAL A 350 -0.19 -6.86 24.69
CA VAL A 350 0.39 -8.15 24.28
C VAL A 350 0.38 -9.22 25.39
N PRO A 351 0.77 -8.93 26.66
CA PRO A 351 0.76 -9.94 27.72
C PRO A 351 -0.63 -10.54 27.98
N ASN A 352 -1.69 -9.73 27.90
CA ASN A 352 -3.06 -10.18 28.12
C ASN A 352 -3.51 -11.13 27.00
N ILE A 353 -3.21 -10.79 25.75
CA ILE A 353 -3.58 -11.60 24.59
C ILE A 353 -2.86 -12.94 24.62
N VAL A 354 -1.55 -12.93 24.87
CA VAL A 354 -0.74 -14.16 24.97
C VAL A 354 -1.24 -15.06 26.10
N SER A 355 -1.61 -14.50 27.26
CA SER A 355 -2.17 -15.29 28.37
C SER A 355 -3.54 -15.90 28.04
N ASN A 356 -4.33 -15.23 27.19
CA ASN A 356 -5.65 -15.71 26.78
C ASN A 356 -5.61 -16.79 25.68
N LEU A 357 -4.49 -16.97 24.97
CA LEU A 357 -4.39 -17.96 23.88
C LEU A 357 -4.75 -19.39 24.34
N LYS A 358 -4.46 -19.74 25.60
CA LYS A 358 -4.82 -21.06 26.18
C LYS A 358 -6.33 -21.37 26.15
N PHE A 359 -7.19 -20.36 26.06
CA PHE A 359 -8.64 -20.54 25.95
C PHE A 359 -9.12 -20.78 24.52
N TYR A 360 -8.24 -20.60 23.53
CA TYR A 360 -8.55 -20.68 22.11
C TYR A 360 -7.81 -21.80 21.39
N ILE A 361 -6.55 -22.02 21.74
CA ILE A 361 -5.63 -22.85 20.98
C ILE A 361 -6.01 -24.32 21.08
N SER A 362 -5.83 -25.05 19.97
CA SER A 362 -6.06 -26.49 19.88
C SER A 362 -4.79 -27.19 19.36
N PRO A 363 -4.62 -28.49 19.66
CA PRO A 363 -3.53 -29.28 19.11
C PRO A 363 -3.57 -29.29 17.58
N ILE A 364 -2.41 -29.12 16.96
CA ILE A 364 -2.26 -29.25 15.51
C ILE A 364 -2.54 -30.69 15.08
N LYS A 365 -3.24 -30.85 13.96
CA LYS A 365 -3.54 -32.18 13.43
C LYS A 365 -2.23 -32.87 13.04
N SER A 366 -1.92 -33.96 13.73
CA SER A 366 -0.65 -34.66 13.61
C SER A 366 -0.74 -36.10 14.08
N THR A 367 0.27 -36.90 13.74
CA THR A 367 0.49 -38.22 14.35
C THR A 367 1.78 -38.19 15.17
N SER A 368 1.78 -38.83 16.34
CA SER A 368 2.90 -38.77 17.29
C SER A 368 3.45 -40.17 17.55
N THR A 369 4.77 -40.33 17.43
CA THR A 369 5.50 -41.58 17.69
C THR A 369 6.63 -41.35 18.70
N PRO A 370 6.55 -41.90 19.93
CA PRO A 370 7.64 -41.80 20.91
C PRO A 370 8.93 -42.47 20.40
N LEU A 371 10.08 -41.82 20.62
CA LEU A 371 11.37 -42.30 20.07
C LEU A 371 12.03 -43.43 20.89
N ASN A 372 11.56 -43.71 22.11
CA ASN A 372 12.02 -44.82 22.97
C ASN A 372 13.56 -44.97 23.06
N ILE A 373 14.24 -43.90 23.44
CA ILE A 373 15.71 -43.82 23.53
C ILE A 373 16.20 -44.48 24.83
N PRO A 374 17.22 -45.37 24.80
CA PRO A 374 17.72 -46.05 26.00
C PRO A 374 18.45 -45.09 26.98
N LEU A 375 18.46 -45.45 28.28
CA LEU A 375 19.13 -44.69 29.34
C LEU A 375 20.65 -44.96 29.36
N VAL A 376 21.35 -44.48 28.33
CA VAL A 376 22.80 -44.75 28.11
C VAL A 376 23.68 -44.24 29.25
N PHE A 377 23.29 -43.14 29.91
CA PHE A 377 24.06 -42.51 30.99
C PHE A 377 23.60 -42.89 32.41
N GLY A 378 22.86 -44.00 32.55
CA GLY A 378 22.34 -44.47 33.83
C GLY A 378 20.97 -43.89 34.19
N SER A 379 20.40 -44.34 35.30
CA SER A 379 19.01 -44.05 35.72
C SER A 379 18.79 -42.62 36.24
N ASP A 380 19.87 -41.86 36.44
CA ASP A 380 19.79 -40.45 36.83
C ASP A 380 19.64 -39.52 35.64
N PHE A 381 19.99 -39.97 34.44
CA PHE A 381 19.89 -39.18 33.21
C PHE A 381 18.70 -39.64 32.37
N ARG A 382 18.08 -38.69 31.66
CA ARG A 382 16.96 -38.95 30.76
C ARG A 382 17.07 -38.14 29.47
N PRO A 383 16.60 -38.68 28.33
CA PRO A 383 16.67 -37.99 27.05
C PRO A 383 15.62 -36.88 26.97
N THR A 384 15.99 -35.70 26.46
CA THR A 384 15.13 -34.51 26.48
C THR A 384 15.12 -33.65 25.23
N ALA A 385 16.15 -33.64 24.38
CA ALA A 385 16.11 -32.86 23.13
C ALA A 385 16.75 -33.65 21.99
N VAL A 386 16.17 -33.55 20.78
CA VAL A 386 16.62 -34.29 19.60
C VAL A 386 16.88 -33.31 18.45
N SER A 387 18.13 -33.26 17.98
CA SER A 387 18.57 -32.46 16.83
C SER A 387 18.93 -33.36 15.66
N VAL A 388 18.01 -33.57 14.74
CA VAL A 388 18.28 -34.23 13.46
C VAL A 388 19.06 -33.29 12.56
N TYR A 389 20.18 -33.77 12.02
CA TYR A 389 21.05 -33.01 11.11
C TYR A 389 21.22 -33.67 9.74
N ASP A 390 21.09 -35.00 9.66
CA ASP A 390 21.15 -35.78 8.42
C ASP A 390 20.35 -37.08 8.64
N TYR A 391 19.03 -37.06 8.40
CA TYR A 391 18.14 -38.17 8.79
C TYR A 391 18.64 -39.52 8.22
N PRO A 392 18.75 -40.59 9.04
CA PRO A 392 18.20 -40.74 10.39
C PRO A 392 19.14 -40.36 11.55
N HIS A 393 20.27 -39.68 11.30
CA HIS A 393 21.22 -39.29 12.33
C HIS A 393 20.80 -38.04 13.11
N ALA A 394 20.94 -38.11 14.43
CA ALA A 394 20.55 -37.05 15.36
C ALA A 394 21.49 -36.94 16.55
N ASN A 395 21.60 -35.72 17.11
CA ASN A 395 22.08 -35.53 18.47
C ASN A 395 20.92 -35.67 19.46
N VAL A 396 21.14 -36.39 20.56
CA VAL A 396 20.17 -36.54 21.65
C VAL A 396 20.80 -36.01 22.94
N ARG A 397 20.14 -35.01 23.54
CA ARG A 397 20.51 -34.46 24.84
C ARG A 397 19.95 -35.31 25.98
N PHE A 398 20.76 -35.52 27.00
CA PHE A 398 20.39 -36.12 28.28
C PHE A 398 20.64 -35.17 29.44
N VAL A 399 19.75 -35.16 30.43
CA VAL A 399 19.84 -34.30 31.62
C VAL A 399 19.55 -35.06 32.91
N ASN A 400 20.06 -34.56 34.05
CA ASN A 400 19.91 -35.17 35.38
C ASN A 400 18.78 -34.60 36.26
N TYR A 401 18.04 -33.57 35.83
CA TYR A 401 16.91 -33.03 36.59
C TYR A 401 15.63 -33.89 36.46
N LEU A 402 14.71 -33.76 37.41
CA LEU A 402 13.35 -34.30 37.37
C LEU A 402 12.47 -33.56 36.35
N PRO A 403 11.45 -34.21 35.76
CA PRO A 403 10.54 -33.52 34.86
C PRO A 403 9.96 -32.31 35.60
N PRO A 404 9.93 -31.14 34.96
CA PRO A 404 9.58 -29.90 35.65
C PRO A 404 8.19 -29.98 36.28
N VAL A 405 8.10 -29.56 37.54
CA VAL A 405 6.85 -29.40 38.28
C VAL A 405 6.68 -27.91 38.54
N ASN A 406 5.54 -27.33 38.15
CA ASN A 406 5.30 -25.88 38.18
C ASN A 406 6.38 -25.06 37.45
N GLY A 407 6.96 -25.60 36.37
CA GLY A 407 8.00 -24.94 35.57
C GLY A 407 9.38 -24.84 36.22
N GLU A 408 9.60 -25.46 37.38
CA GLU A 408 10.89 -25.52 38.06
C GLU A 408 11.67 -26.80 37.70
N TYR A 409 12.95 -26.63 37.37
CA TYR A 409 13.88 -27.72 37.09
C TYR A 409 14.69 -28.05 38.35
N LYS A 410 14.48 -29.24 38.92
CA LYS A 410 15.14 -29.68 40.16
C LYS A 410 15.88 -30.99 39.95
N THR A 411 17.13 -31.06 40.41
CA THR A 411 17.89 -32.31 40.51
C THR A 411 17.48 -33.09 41.77
N LYS A 412 17.72 -34.41 41.80
CA LYS A 412 17.28 -35.28 42.90
C LYS A 412 17.87 -34.90 44.26
N ASP A 413 19.08 -34.36 44.26
CA ASP A 413 19.94 -34.12 45.42
C ASP A 413 20.37 -32.64 45.55
N GLY A 414 19.86 -31.75 44.69
CA GLY A 414 20.28 -30.35 44.65
C GLY A 414 21.64 -30.12 43.97
N SER A 415 22.22 -31.14 43.32
CA SER A 415 23.41 -30.99 42.49
C SER A 415 23.19 -30.06 41.29
N PRO A 416 24.25 -29.52 40.67
CA PRO A 416 24.16 -28.80 39.40
C PRO A 416 23.42 -29.61 38.34
N VAL A 417 22.73 -28.91 37.43
CA VAL A 417 22.19 -29.55 36.23
C VAL A 417 23.36 -30.00 35.36
N VAL A 418 23.35 -31.24 34.91
CA VAL A 418 24.38 -31.80 34.03
C VAL A 418 23.75 -32.28 32.75
N THR A 419 24.36 -31.89 31.64
CA THR A 419 23.90 -32.17 30.29
C THR A 419 24.92 -33.01 29.54
N ARG A 420 24.45 -34.07 28.89
CA ARG A 420 25.27 -34.97 28.05
C ARG A 420 24.65 -35.14 26.68
N ASN A 421 25.47 -35.40 25.68
CA ASN A 421 25.05 -35.47 24.28
C ASN A 421 25.44 -36.82 23.65
N LEU A 422 24.56 -37.33 22.79
CA LEU A 422 24.66 -38.66 22.18
C LEU A 422 24.39 -38.54 20.68
N ASN A 423 25.32 -38.99 19.84
CA ASN A 423 25.02 -39.20 18.43
C ASN A 423 24.25 -40.51 18.28
N TYR A 424 23.07 -40.47 17.69
CA TYR A 424 22.11 -41.56 17.68
C TYR A 424 21.48 -41.71 16.29
N ASN A 425 21.40 -42.95 15.80
CA ASN A 425 20.63 -43.28 14.61
C ASN A 425 19.18 -43.62 15.03
N LEU A 426 18.22 -42.80 14.59
CA LEU A 426 16.82 -42.91 15.00
C LEU A 426 16.12 -44.17 14.47
N GLU A 427 16.67 -44.85 13.48
CA GLU A 427 16.11 -46.08 12.91
C GLU A 427 16.82 -47.34 13.44
N THR A 428 18.16 -47.39 13.36
CA THR A 428 18.94 -48.58 13.77
C THR A 428 19.17 -48.65 15.28
N LYS A 429 18.99 -47.54 16.00
CA LYS A 429 19.28 -47.37 17.43
C LYS A 429 20.76 -47.48 17.81
N GLU A 430 21.65 -47.49 16.82
CA GLU A 430 23.10 -47.40 17.04
C GLU A 430 23.47 -46.02 17.57
N TYR A 431 24.48 -45.97 18.44
CA TYR A 431 24.89 -44.73 19.08
C TYR A 431 26.39 -44.63 19.35
N SER A 432 26.86 -43.40 19.46
CA SER A 432 28.20 -43.05 19.97
C SER A 432 28.09 -41.87 20.94
N ILE A 433 28.81 -41.97 22.05
CA ILE A 433 28.85 -40.92 23.08
C ILE A 433 29.67 -39.74 22.54
N ILE A 434 29.10 -38.54 22.61
CA ILE A 434 29.86 -37.33 22.35
C ILE A 434 30.65 -36.99 23.61
N PRO A 435 31.99 -36.82 23.53
CA PRO A 435 32.80 -36.47 24.69
C PRO A 435 32.29 -35.18 25.35
N ASP A 436 32.33 -35.15 26.69
CA ASP A 436 32.03 -33.94 27.44
C ASP A 436 33.05 -32.85 27.09
N SER A 437 32.56 -31.66 26.79
CA SER A 437 33.41 -30.51 26.47
C SER A 437 34.14 -30.01 27.72
N THR A 438 35.37 -29.51 27.58
CA THR A 438 36.18 -29.04 28.74
C THR A 438 35.87 -27.56 29.08
N PRO A 439 35.18 -27.27 30.20
CA PRO A 439 34.79 -25.90 30.55
C PRO A 439 35.99 -25.07 31.02
N LEU A 440 35.94 -23.75 30.79
CA LEU A 440 36.91 -22.77 31.30
C LEU A 440 36.55 -22.25 32.71
N PHE A 441 35.26 -22.27 33.06
CA PHE A 441 34.73 -21.77 34.33
C PHE A 441 33.73 -22.75 34.95
N GLU A 442 33.54 -22.67 36.27
CA GLU A 442 32.53 -23.45 36.99
C GLU A 442 31.12 -22.86 36.83
N SER A 443 30.10 -23.73 36.86
CA SER A 443 28.71 -23.35 36.59
C SER A 443 27.68 -24.24 37.30
N SER A 444 26.49 -23.68 37.55
CA SER A 444 25.32 -24.40 38.08
C SER A 444 24.58 -25.24 37.04
N ILE A 445 24.84 -25.01 35.75
CA ILE A 445 24.41 -25.86 34.64
C ILE A 445 25.67 -26.22 33.83
N LYS A 446 26.01 -27.50 33.80
CA LYS A 446 27.24 -28.05 33.24
C LYS A 446 26.98 -28.79 31.93
N GLY A 447 27.74 -28.47 30.89
CA GLY A 447 27.62 -29.08 29.57
C GLY A 447 26.86 -28.20 28.55
N LEU A 448 26.69 -28.76 27.35
CA LEU A 448 26.13 -28.07 26.20
C LEU A 448 24.62 -28.28 26.09
N GLU A 449 23.86 -27.19 26.22
CA GLU A 449 22.40 -27.17 26.15
C GLU A 449 21.91 -26.87 24.73
N ASP A 450 20.74 -27.39 24.38
CA ASP A 450 20.03 -27.06 23.13
C ASP A 450 20.94 -27.15 21.88
N MET A 451 21.78 -28.19 21.79
CA MET A 451 22.73 -28.41 20.69
C MET A 451 22.01 -28.57 19.35
N ARG A 452 22.12 -27.56 18.49
CA ARG A 452 21.60 -27.54 17.11
C ARG A 452 22.70 -27.95 16.16
N VAL A 453 22.60 -29.17 15.67
CA VAL A 453 23.60 -29.79 14.81
C VAL A 453 23.20 -29.62 13.35
N TYR A 454 24.17 -29.34 12.48
CA TYR A 454 23.97 -29.16 11.04
C TYR A 454 25.19 -29.60 10.25
N LYS A 455 25.00 -29.88 8.96
CA LYS A 455 26.07 -30.31 8.04
C LYS A 455 26.47 -29.16 7.13
N PHE A 456 27.77 -28.95 6.97
CA PHE A 456 28.33 -27.93 6.07
C PHE A 456 29.70 -28.40 5.54
N ASN A 457 29.89 -28.37 4.22
CA ASN A 457 31.12 -28.81 3.53
C ASN A 457 31.63 -30.20 4.00
N ASP A 458 30.76 -31.21 3.98
CA ASP A 458 31.01 -32.60 4.42
C ASP A 458 31.43 -32.78 5.89
N LYS A 459 31.40 -31.70 6.68
CA LYS A 459 31.62 -31.71 8.12
C LYS A 459 30.33 -31.46 8.88
N VAL A 460 30.32 -31.90 10.13
CA VAL A 460 29.20 -31.68 11.04
C VAL A 460 29.60 -30.63 12.07
N TYR A 461 28.79 -29.59 12.19
CA TYR A 461 28.98 -28.49 13.11
C TYR A 461 27.78 -28.37 14.03
N TYR A 462 27.91 -27.57 15.08
CA TYR A 462 26.79 -27.24 15.95
C TYR A 462 26.87 -25.83 16.50
N THR A 463 25.71 -25.31 16.88
CA THR A 463 25.60 -24.20 17.84
C THR A 463 24.90 -24.72 19.10
N ALA A 464 25.36 -24.32 20.28
CA ALA A 464 24.77 -24.71 21.55
C ALA A 464 24.65 -23.52 22.49
N SER A 465 23.66 -23.58 23.39
CA SER A 465 23.60 -22.64 24.51
C SER A 465 24.59 -23.08 25.59
N ASN A 466 25.32 -22.13 26.17
CA ASN A 466 26.22 -22.39 27.27
C ASN A 466 25.97 -21.46 28.46
N TYR A 467 25.99 -22.04 29.65
CA TYR A 467 25.77 -21.33 30.90
C TYR A 467 27.11 -21.11 31.61
N TYR A 468 27.74 -19.97 31.36
CA TYR A 468 28.97 -19.47 32.01
C TYR A 468 30.26 -20.28 31.85
N GLU A 469 30.23 -21.52 31.34
CA GLU A 469 31.43 -22.38 31.25
C GLU A 469 32.50 -21.87 30.25
N TYR A 470 32.12 -21.12 29.21
CA TYR A 470 33.08 -20.58 28.22
C TYR A 470 33.16 -19.05 28.18
N LYS A 471 32.17 -18.36 28.77
CA LYS A 471 32.16 -16.89 28.89
C LYS A 471 31.56 -16.51 30.23
N GLN A 472 32.38 -15.92 31.10
CA GLN A 472 31.99 -15.59 32.47
C GLN A 472 30.80 -14.60 32.50
N ASP A 473 29.88 -14.81 33.46
CA ASP A 473 28.72 -13.96 33.76
C ASP A 473 27.70 -13.72 32.62
N THR A 474 27.85 -14.41 31.48
CA THR A 474 26.94 -14.28 30.32
C THR A 474 26.52 -15.65 29.78
N ILE A 475 25.22 -15.87 29.60
CA ILE A 475 24.73 -17.05 28.87
C ILE A 475 24.95 -16.78 27.38
N SER A 476 25.80 -17.58 26.75
CA SER A 476 26.30 -17.33 25.38
C SER A 476 26.01 -18.50 24.45
N ILE A 477 26.10 -18.23 23.14
CA ILE A 477 26.13 -19.28 22.12
C ILE A 477 27.57 -19.71 21.89
N VAL A 478 27.78 -21.01 21.86
CA VAL A 478 29.04 -21.62 21.46
C VAL A 478 28.89 -22.32 20.12
N HIS A 479 29.96 -22.39 19.35
CA HIS A 479 30.02 -23.05 18.04
C HIS A 479 31.26 -23.94 17.95
N GLY A 480 31.15 -25.06 17.23
CA GLY A 480 32.26 -25.99 17.08
C GLY A 480 31.98 -27.08 16.05
N GLU A 481 33.05 -27.76 15.63
CA GLU A 481 32.95 -29.02 14.90
C GLU A 481 32.45 -30.11 15.86
N TYR A 482 31.54 -30.95 15.39
CA TYR A 482 30.84 -31.94 16.22
C TYR A 482 31.83 -32.96 16.82
N GLY A 483 31.85 -33.06 18.15
CA GLY A 483 32.82 -33.88 18.90
C GLY A 483 34.12 -33.18 19.32
N SER A 484 34.30 -31.90 18.96
CA SER A 484 35.45 -31.08 19.38
C SER A 484 35.07 -30.11 20.52
N ASN A 485 36.08 -29.51 21.18
CA ASN A 485 35.82 -28.44 22.14
C ASN A 485 35.22 -27.21 21.43
N PRO A 486 34.14 -26.62 21.96
CA PRO A 486 33.50 -25.46 21.36
C PRO A 486 34.26 -24.16 21.63
N ILE A 487 33.91 -23.12 20.88
CA ILE A 487 34.35 -21.75 21.11
C ILE A 487 33.12 -20.87 21.36
N ALA A 488 33.18 -20.01 22.38
CA ALA A 488 32.15 -19.01 22.63
C ALA A 488 32.18 -17.93 21.53
N ILE A 489 31.02 -17.63 20.97
CA ILE A 489 30.89 -16.61 19.93
C ILE A 489 30.59 -15.26 20.55
N ASP A 490 31.31 -14.23 20.11
CA ASP A 490 31.02 -12.86 20.49
C ASP A 490 29.73 -12.36 19.83
N SER A 491 28.78 -11.99 20.68
CA SER A 491 27.47 -11.46 20.30
C SER A 491 27.60 -10.04 19.72
N PRO A 492 26.77 -9.68 18.72
CA PRO A 492 26.75 -8.34 18.17
C PRO A 492 26.06 -7.33 19.10
N THR A 493 25.26 -7.79 20.08
CA THR A 493 24.51 -6.92 21.02
C THR A 493 24.99 -7.00 22.46
N ASN A 494 25.82 -7.99 22.80
CA ASN A 494 26.23 -8.31 24.17
C ASN A 494 25.04 -8.50 25.13
N ALA A 495 23.94 -9.10 24.64
CA ALA A 495 22.80 -9.42 25.50
C ALA A 495 23.23 -10.37 26.63
N ARG A 496 22.66 -10.19 27.83
CA ARG A 496 22.95 -11.01 29.01
C ARG A 496 22.63 -12.50 28.82
N CYS A 497 21.69 -12.80 27.92
CA CYS A 497 21.29 -14.16 27.60
C CYS A 497 21.04 -14.32 26.10
N GLU A 498 21.94 -15.03 25.44
CA GLU A 498 21.84 -15.39 24.02
C GLU A 498 21.43 -16.86 23.89
N LYS A 499 20.31 -17.12 23.20
CA LYS A 499 19.81 -18.47 22.93
C LYS A 499 19.13 -18.51 21.56
N ASN A 500 19.10 -19.69 20.94
CA ASN A 500 18.30 -20.00 19.74
C ASN A 500 18.78 -19.43 18.39
N TRP A 501 20.08 -19.38 18.14
CA TRP A 501 20.57 -19.11 16.79
C TRP A 501 20.28 -20.30 15.87
N LEU A 502 19.74 -20.05 14.68
CA LEU A 502 19.37 -21.09 13.73
C LEU A 502 20.24 -21.00 12.49
N HIS A 503 20.97 -22.07 12.18
CA HIS A 503 21.65 -22.24 10.89
C HIS A 503 20.62 -22.32 9.76
N VAL A 504 20.82 -21.60 8.67
CA VAL A 504 19.90 -21.59 7.53
C VAL A 504 20.50 -22.30 6.33
N LYS A 505 21.61 -21.76 5.81
CA LYS A 505 22.39 -22.30 4.70
C LYS A 505 23.83 -21.81 4.83
N ASP A 506 24.77 -22.54 4.24
CA ASP A 506 26.19 -22.19 4.28
C ASP A 506 26.70 -21.88 5.69
N ASN A 507 27.18 -20.65 5.92
CA ASN A 507 27.60 -20.14 7.23
C ASN A 507 26.65 -19.03 7.72
N GLU A 508 25.38 -19.05 7.31
CA GLU A 508 24.38 -18.04 7.61
C GLU A 508 23.42 -18.50 8.70
N PHE A 509 23.10 -17.60 9.63
CA PHE A 509 22.28 -17.88 10.80
C PHE A 509 21.24 -16.78 11.01
N ILE A 510 20.05 -17.18 11.43
CA ILE A 510 19.06 -16.27 12.01
C ILE A 510 19.45 -16.02 13.47
N TYR A 511 19.73 -14.76 13.78
CA TYR A 511 20.11 -14.28 15.10
C TYR A 511 18.91 -13.73 15.90
N ASN A 512 18.05 -12.95 15.24
CA ASN A 512 16.88 -12.32 15.87
C ASN A 512 15.69 -12.34 14.90
N TRP A 513 14.46 -12.25 15.40
CA TRP A 513 13.22 -12.28 14.61
C TRP A 513 12.56 -10.91 14.46
N HIS A 514 12.89 -9.93 15.31
CA HIS A 514 12.35 -8.57 15.23
C HIS A 514 13.40 -7.48 15.51
N PRO A 515 13.92 -6.80 14.46
CA PRO A 515 13.80 -7.19 13.05
C PRO A 515 14.44 -8.57 12.80
N LEU A 516 14.01 -9.27 11.74
CA LEU A 516 14.65 -10.51 11.31
C LEU A 516 16.10 -10.19 10.95
N THR A 517 17.04 -10.71 11.74
CA THR A 517 18.46 -10.40 11.66
C THR A 517 19.22 -11.66 11.28
N ILE A 518 19.93 -11.60 10.16
CA ILE A 518 20.74 -12.69 9.61
C ILE A 518 22.20 -12.27 9.65
N GLY A 519 23.08 -13.22 9.93
CA GLY A 519 24.51 -12.97 9.95
C GLY A 519 25.33 -14.23 9.80
N ARG A 520 26.65 -14.08 9.90
CA ARG A 520 27.65 -15.15 9.72
C ARG A 520 28.61 -15.18 10.89
N ILE A 521 29.13 -16.37 11.20
CA ILE A 521 30.20 -16.53 12.19
C ILE A 521 31.55 -16.41 11.49
N ILE A 522 32.33 -15.38 11.82
CA ILE A 522 33.66 -15.11 11.25
C ILE A 522 34.60 -14.77 12.41
N ASP A 523 35.74 -15.46 12.50
CA ASP A 523 36.76 -15.25 13.54
C ASP A 523 36.18 -15.20 14.96
N ASN A 524 35.31 -16.16 15.30
CA ASN A 524 34.59 -16.27 16.58
C ASN A 524 33.65 -15.09 16.90
N LYS A 525 33.28 -14.27 15.90
CA LYS A 525 32.33 -13.17 16.04
C LYS A 525 31.12 -13.39 15.15
N PHE A 526 29.96 -12.95 15.62
CA PHE A 526 28.77 -12.90 14.78
C PHE A 526 28.70 -11.57 14.02
N ILE A 527 28.78 -11.62 12.70
CA ILE A 527 28.71 -10.46 11.82
C ILE A 527 27.33 -10.40 11.17
N ILE A 528 26.57 -9.35 11.47
CA ILE A 528 25.25 -9.12 10.86
C ILE A 528 25.44 -8.81 9.38
N THR A 529 24.77 -9.56 8.51
CA THR A 529 24.80 -9.37 7.05
C THR A 529 23.50 -8.80 6.51
N LYS A 530 22.37 -9.04 7.19
CA LYS A 530 21.05 -8.57 6.73
C LYS A 530 20.10 -8.29 7.89
N GLN A 531 19.27 -7.26 7.74
CA GLN A 531 18.17 -6.95 8.64
C GLN A 531 16.90 -6.66 7.85
N ILE A 532 15.83 -7.37 8.18
CA ILE A 532 14.52 -7.29 7.51
C ILE A 532 13.47 -6.91 8.55
N LYS A 533 12.70 -5.87 8.27
CA LYS A 533 11.65 -5.42 9.17
C LYS A 533 10.54 -6.47 9.24
N THR A 534 10.16 -6.86 10.46
CA THR A 534 9.07 -7.82 10.69
C THR A 534 7.94 -7.18 11.52
N PRO A 535 6.73 -7.77 11.51
CA PRO A 535 5.62 -7.33 12.36
C PRO A 535 5.90 -7.44 13.87
N PRO A 536 5.22 -6.67 14.75
CA PRO A 536 5.41 -6.72 16.21
C PRO A 536 5.33 -8.11 16.85
N LEU A 537 4.44 -9.00 16.39
CA LEU A 537 4.35 -10.39 16.87
C LEU A 537 5.71 -11.10 16.89
N PHE A 538 6.59 -10.80 15.92
CA PHE A 538 7.89 -11.45 15.78
C PHE A 538 8.84 -11.10 16.93
N SER A 539 8.57 -10.03 17.69
CA SER A 539 9.35 -9.70 18.89
C SER A 539 9.15 -10.72 20.00
N LEU A 540 8.11 -11.56 19.92
CA LEU A 540 7.85 -12.65 20.85
C LEU A 540 8.59 -13.93 20.44
N PHE A 541 8.93 -14.07 19.17
CA PHE A 541 9.43 -15.32 18.61
C PHE A 541 10.86 -15.62 19.03
N ARG A 542 11.07 -16.91 19.30
CA ARG A 542 12.37 -17.55 19.45
C ARG A 542 12.50 -18.64 18.40
N GLY A 543 13.70 -18.82 17.87
CA GLY A 543 13.98 -19.87 16.89
C GLY A 543 13.79 -21.26 17.50
N SER A 544 13.06 -22.15 16.80
CA SER A 544 12.83 -23.53 17.26
C SER A 544 13.46 -24.55 16.33
N ALA A 545 13.10 -24.57 15.04
CA ALA A 545 13.66 -25.49 14.05
C ALA A 545 13.54 -24.87 12.66
N ILE A 546 14.27 -25.38 11.68
CA ILE A 546 14.23 -24.90 10.30
C ILE A 546 14.47 -26.06 9.34
N THR A 547 13.85 -25.99 8.17
CA THR A 547 14.09 -26.92 7.07
C THR A 547 13.88 -26.21 5.74
N GLU A 548 14.59 -26.68 4.72
CA GLU A 548 14.44 -26.18 3.36
C GLU A 548 13.33 -26.97 2.65
N MET A 549 12.36 -26.25 2.08
CA MET A 549 11.33 -26.78 1.18
C MET A 549 11.71 -26.44 -0.27
N ASP A 550 11.01 -26.90 -1.30
CA ASP A 550 11.40 -26.66 -2.70
C ASP A 550 11.51 -25.16 -3.05
N ASP A 551 10.52 -24.35 -2.66
CA ASP A 551 10.42 -22.93 -3.04
C ASP A 551 10.69 -21.93 -1.91
N TYR A 552 10.77 -22.38 -0.66
CA TYR A 552 10.92 -21.50 0.51
C TYR A 552 11.66 -22.19 1.66
N ILE A 553 12.11 -21.39 2.63
CA ILE A 553 12.60 -21.88 3.92
C ILE A 553 11.43 -21.90 4.89
N LEU A 554 11.23 -23.03 5.56
CA LEU A 554 10.21 -23.18 6.59
C LEU A 554 10.88 -23.15 7.96
N ALA A 555 10.53 -22.15 8.76
CA ALA A 555 10.98 -22.04 10.14
C ALA A 555 9.84 -22.33 11.12
N LEU A 556 10.12 -23.16 12.12
CA LEU A 556 9.32 -23.29 13.32
C LEU A 556 9.87 -22.34 14.38
N VAL A 557 8.99 -21.48 14.90
CA VAL A 557 9.29 -20.56 16.00
C VAL A 557 8.35 -20.82 17.17
N HIS A 558 8.73 -20.34 18.35
CA HIS A 558 7.86 -20.40 19.51
C HIS A 558 7.93 -19.12 20.36
N PHE A 559 6.90 -18.92 21.18
CA PHE A 559 6.88 -17.90 22.23
C PHE A 559 6.20 -18.46 23.48
N CYS A 560 6.48 -17.86 24.64
CA CYS A 560 6.09 -18.41 25.94
C CYS A 560 5.20 -17.43 26.70
N GLU A 561 4.11 -17.94 27.27
CA GLU A 561 3.43 -17.27 28.40
C GLU A 561 4.11 -17.69 29.71
N TYR A 562 4.53 -16.71 30.50
CA TYR A 562 5.11 -16.92 31.82
C TYR A 562 4.01 -16.79 32.89
N SER A 563 3.26 -17.87 33.13
CA SER A 563 2.39 -18.01 34.32
C SER A 563 3.00 -19.03 35.30
N MET A 564 2.26 -19.46 36.34
CA MET A 564 2.72 -20.49 37.28
C MET A 564 3.15 -21.79 36.57
N ASN A 565 2.57 -22.08 35.40
CA ASN A 565 3.05 -23.12 34.48
C ASN A 565 3.46 -22.45 33.15
N ARG A 566 4.66 -22.75 32.64
CA ARG A 566 5.11 -22.20 31.34
C ARG A 566 4.34 -22.85 30.21
N ASN A 567 3.73 -22.03 29.34
CA ASN A 567 2.99 -22.48 28.17
C ASN A 567 3.69 -22.03 26.90
N TYR A 568 4.06 -22.99 26.05
CA TYR A 568 4.71 -22.75 24.77
C TYR A 568 3.67 -22.74 23.66
N TYR A 569 3.79 -21.75 22.79
CA TYR A 569 2.98 -21.62 21.58
C TYR A 569 3.91 -21.58 20.38
N HIS A 570 3.54 -22.31 19.33
CA HIS A 570 4.36 -22.49 18.14
C HIS A 570 3.72 -21.83 16.92
N CYS A 571 4.56 -21.31 16.04
CA CYS A 571 4.15 -20.83 14.72
C CYS A 571 5.10 -21.36 13.66
N PHE A 572 4.59 -21.58 12.46
CA PHE A 572 5.41 -21.70 11.27
C PHE A 572 5.58 -20.33 10.60
N VAL A 573 6.74 -20.10 10.03
CA VAL A 573 7.09 -18.90 9.27
C VAL A 573 7.66 -19.35 7.92
N LYS A 574 7.11 -18.84 6.82
CA LYS A 574 7.68 -19.03 5.48
C LYS A 574 8.57 -17.85 5.13
N ILE A 575 9.77 -18.17 4.64
CA ILE A 575 10.83 -17.22 4.32
C ILE A 575 11.29 -17.49 2.89
N ASP A 576 11.37 -16.46 2.05
CA ASP A 576 11.92 -16.58 0.69
C ASP A 576 13.41 -16.98 0.73
N LYS A 577 13.82 -17.90 -0.15
CA LYS A 577 15.20 -18.46 -0.15
C LYS A 577 16.28 -17.46 -0.55
N ASP A 578 15.93 -16.50 -1.39
CA ASP A 578 16.87 -15.56 -2.00
C ASP A 578 16.82 -14.23 -1.24
N SER A 579 15.62 -13.70 -1.04
CA SER A 579 15.42 -12.39 -0.42
C SER A 579 15.32 -12.46 1.11
N TYR A 580 15.10 -13.63 1.72
CA TYR A 580 14.81 -13.76 3.15
C TYR A 580 13.57 -12.99 3.62
N ASP A 581 12.74 -12.50 2.70
CA ASP A 581 11.51 -11.83 3.08
C ASP A 581 10.54 -12.84 3.71
N VAL A 582 9.90 -12.41 4.78
CA VAL A 582 8.90 -13.23 5.45
C VAL A 582 7.56 -13.06 4.73
N THR A 583 7.07 -14.14 4.13
CA THR A 583 5.88 -14.11 3.28
C THR A 583 4.60 -14.47 4.05
N GLU A 584 4.68 -15.46 4.94
CA GLU A 584 3.53 -15.97 5.69
C GLU A 584 3.91 -16.40 7.11
N VAL A 585 2.95 -16.34 8.02
CA VAL A 585 3.04 -16.91 9.38
C VAL A 585 1.79 -17.73 9.68
N SER A 586 1.92 -18.89 10.31
CA SER A 586 0.75 -19.67 10.72
C SER A 586 0.05 -19.05 11.92
N LEU A 587 -1.22 -19.42 12.12
CA LEU A 587 -1.83 -19.27 13.43
C LEU A 587 -1.00 -20.02 14.50
N PRO A 588 -0.91 -19.50 15.73
CA PRO A 588 -0.31 -20.20 16.85
C PRO A 588 -0.98 -21.55 17.09
N PHE A 589 -0.18 -22.57 17.37
CA PHE A 589 -0.66 -23.90 17.73
C PHE A 589 0.15 -24.49 18.90
N ILE A 590 -0.37 -25.58 19.46
CA ILE A 590 0.36 -26.52 20.32
C ILE A 590 0.44 -27.87 19.61
N PHE A 591 1.43 -28.69 19.92
CA PHE A 591 1.59 -30.03 19.37
C PHE A 591 0.61 -31.02 20.01
N LYS A 592 0.46 -31.00 21.33
CA LYS A 592 -0.35 -31.99 22.06
C LYS A 592 -1.16 -31.39 23.20
N ASN A 593 -0.54 -30.70 24.15
CA ASN A 593 -1.21 -30.17 25.34
C ASN A 593 -0.61 -28.82 25.74
N VAL A 594 -1.42 -27.95 26.34
CA VAL A 594 -0.93 -26.70 26.92
C VAL A 594 0.11 -27.01 28.00
N GLY A 595 1.33 -26.53 27.80
CA GLY A 595 2.46 -26.76 28.71
C GLY A 595 3.81 -26.53 28.03
N ILE A 596 4.85 -27.21 28.54
CA ILE A 596 6.20 -27.16 27.98
C ILE A 596 6.29 -28.13 26.81
N GLU A 597 6.40 -27.58 25.60
CA GLU A 597 6.65 -28.30 24.35
C GLU A 597 7.88 -27.68 23.69
N TYR A 598 8.92 -28.49 23.45
CA TYR A 598 10.17 -27.99 22.89
C TYR A 598 10.58 -28.79 21.67
N CYS A 599 10.78 -28.10 20.54
CA CYS A 599 11.17 -28.70 19.26
C CYS A 599 12.49 -28.11 18.82
N LEU A 600 13.51 -28.95 18.64
CA LEU A 600 14.87 -28.48 18.30
C LEU A 600 15.21 -28.63 16.82
N SER A 601 14.57 -29.58 16.14
CA SER A 601 14.83 -29.89 14.74
C SER A 601 13.59 -30.39 14.03
N MET A 602 13.62 -30.29 12.70
CA MET A 602 12.59 -30.80 11.84
C MET A 602 13.22 -31.39 10.58
N TYR A 603 12.60 -32.42 10.03
CA TYR A 603 12.97 -33.03 8.76
C TYR A 603 11.73 -33.07 7.88
N LYS A 604 11.69 -32.22 6.85
CA LYS A 604 10.48 -32.00 6.04
C LYS A 604 9.28 -31.66 6.94
N THR A 605 8.28 -32.54 7.03
CA THR A 605 7.07 -32.35 7.83
C THR A 605 7.13 -32.98 9.21
N ASP A 606 8.22 -33.70 9.54
CA ASP A 606 8.43 -34.31 10.84
C ASP A 606 9.11 -33.34 11.80
N CYS A 607 8.47 -33.05 12.93
CA CYS A 607 9.04 -32.28 14.03
C CYS A 607 9.51 -33.21 15.14
N PHE A 608 10.71 -32.97 15.69
CA PHE A 608 11.24 -33.73 16.81
C PHE A 608 11.05 -32.94 18.10
N VAL A 609 9.93 -33.25 18.77
CA VAL A 609 9.39 -32.50 19.91
C VAL A 609 9.58 -33.30 21.20
N THR A 610 9.88 -32.61 22.28
CA THR A 610 9.84 -33.19 23.62
C THR A 610 8.73 -32.57 24.43
N PHE A 611 7.84 -33.42 24.95
CA PHE A 611 6.78 -33.01 25.85
C PHE A 611 7.27 -33.01 27.31
N ASN A 612 6.94 -31.94 28.03
CA ASN A 612 7.35 -31.68 29.41
C ASN A 612 8.86 -31.89 29.65
N ASP A 613 9.66 -31.68 28.60
CA ASP A 613 11.11 -31.87 28.62
C ASP A 613 11.56 -33.26 29.13
N SER A 614 10.75 -34.30 28.88
CA SER A 614 11.04 -35.68 29.30
C SER A 614 10.57 -36.77 28.33
N GLU A 615 9.77 -36.43 27.31
CA GLU A 615 9.19 -37.39 26.36
C GLU A 615 9.55 -37.06 24.90
N PRO A 616 10.75 -37.42 24.42
CA PRO A 616 11.15 -37.19 23.02
C PRO A 616 10.25 -37.97 22.05
N THR A 617 9.65 -37.25 21.12
CA THR A 617 8.58 -37.74 20.24
C THR A 617 8.77 -37.19 18.83
N ARG A 618 8.63 -38.04 17.82
CA ARG A 618 8.47 -37.62 16.43
C ARG A 618 7.02 -37.26 16.18
N VAL A 619 6.76 -36.03 15.76
CA VAL A 619 5.43 -35.52 15.43
C VAL A 619 5.35 -35.22 13.93
N ASN A 620 4.58 -36.03 13.20
CA ASN A 620 4.35 -35.82 11.77
C ASN A 620 3.10 -34.95 11.59
N ILE A 621 3.28 -33.76 11.02
CA ILE A 621 2.23 -32.74 10.91
C ILE A 621 1.48 -32.87 9.59
N ASP A 622 0.15 -32.77 9.66
CA ASP A 622 -0.69 -32.58 8.48
C ASP A 622 -0.66 -31.10 8.06
N PHE A 623 0.24 -30.75 7.15
CA PHE A 623 0.43 -29.36 6.68
C PHE A 623 -0.81 -28.78 5.99
N SER A 624 -1.73 -29.62 5.49
CA SER A 624 -3.00 -29.15 4.92
C SER A 624 -3.94 -28.55 5.97
N SER A 625 -3.71 -28.85 7.26
CA SER A 625 -4.48 -28.31 8.38
C SER A 625 -3.99 -26.95 8.88
N ILE A 626 -2.83 -26.49 8.41
CA ILE A 626 -2.24 -25.23 8.88
C ILE A 626 -2.99 -24.05 8.26
N GLN A 627 -3.44 -23.14 9.12
CA GLN A 627 -3.99 -21.87 8.71
C GLN A 627 -2.88 -20.82 8.65
N TRP A 628 -2.68 -20.25 7.47
CA TRP A 628 -1.66 -19.22 7.21
C TRP A 628 -2.27 -17.82 7.22
N ILE A 629 -1.50 -16.86 7.73
CA ILE A 629 -1.70 -15.42 7.56
C ILE A 629 -0.59 -14.91 6.66
N SER A 630 -0.97 -14.34 5.52
CA SER A 630 -0.02 -13.66 4.65
C SER A 630 0.44 -12.34 5.28
N LEU A 631 1.76 -12.14 5.28
CA LEU A 631 2.43 -10.95 5.82
C LEU A 631 2.85 -9.96 4.74
N VAL A 632 2.71 -10.36 3.48
CA VAL A 632 2.75 -9.44 2.35
C VAL A 632 1.61 -8.42 2.55
N PRO A 633 1.86 -7.10 2.42
CA PRO A 633 1.06 -6.04 3.04
C PRO A 633 -0.47 -6.23 2.96
N ASN A 634 -1.01 -6.83 4.01
CA ASN A 634 -2.43 -7.04 4.25
C ASN A 634 -2.95 -5.99 5.23
N THR A 635 -3.35 -4.82 4.74
CA THR A 635 -4.25 -3.95 5.51
C THR A 635 -5.62 -4.00 4.87
N ILE A 636 -6.44 -4.99 5.25
CA ILE A 636 -7.88 -4.92 4.96
C ILE A 636 -8.40 -3.64 5.62
N THR A 637 -8.69 -2.61 4.84
CA THR A 637 -9.25 -1.33 5.31
C THR A 637 -10.76 -1.40 5.47
N ARG A 638 -11.43 -2.37 4.82
CA ARG A 638 -12.89 -2.53 4.84
C ARG A 638 -13.29 -3.97 4.50
N ARG A 639 -14.15 -4.61 5.32
CA ARG A 639 -14.80 -5.91 5.01
C ARG A 639 -16.27 -5.68 4.67
N MET A 640 -16.76 -6.24 3.57
CA MET A 640 -18.18 -6.17 3.18
C MET A 640 -18.68 -7.51 2.65
N LYS A 641 -19.99 -7.62 2.37
CA LYS A 641 -20.73 -8.85 2.09
C LYS A 641 -20.22 -9.50 0.78
N GLY A 642 -19.15 -10.27 0.88
CA GLY A 642 -18.45 -10.89 -0.25
C GLY A 642 -17.03 -10.36 -0.42
N ALA A 643 -16.81 -9.04 -0.42
CA ALA A 643 -15.52 -8.46 -0.79
C ALA A 643 -14.64 -8.01 0.41
N ASN A 644 -13.32 -8.18 0.30
CA ASN A 644 -12.34 -7.58 1.21
C ASN A 644 -11.55 -6.49 0.47
N VAL A 645 -11.46 -5.28 1.02
CA VAL A 645 -10.64 -4.20 0.45
C VAL A 645 -9.37 -4.06 1.26
N TYR A 646 -8.23 -4.20 0.59
CA TYR A 646 -6.87 -4.09 1.10
C TYR A 646 -6.24 -2.79 0.59
N TRP A 647 -5.54 -2.09 1.48
CA TRP A 647 -4.73 -0.93 1.14
C TRP A 647 -3.31 -1.17 1.60
N ALA A 648 -2.41 -1.49 0.68
CA ALA A 648 -0.99 -1.48 0.95
C ALA A 648 -0.52 -0.03 0.81
N GLY A 649 0.21 0.56 1.77
CA GLY A 649 0.94 1.83 1.61
C GLY A 649 0.28 3.20 1.83
N LYS A 650 1.09 4.26 1.66
CA LYS A 650 0.81 5.65 2.04
C LYS A 650 1.19 6.67 0.96
N TYR A 651 1.20 6.32 -0.33
CA TYR A 651 1.48 7.29 -1.38
C TYR A 651 0.70 6.93 -2.64
N SER A 652 -0.37 7.69 -2.84
CA SER A 652 -1.10 7.86 -4.09
C SER A 652 -1.96 9.12 -3.88
N ILE A 653 -2.18 9.92 -4.92
CA ILE A 653 -3.12 11.05 -4.87
C ILE A 653 -4.56 10.52 -4.69
N CYS A 654 -4.82 9.27 -5.08
CA CYS A 654 -6.00 8.51 -4.67
C CYS A 654 -5.87 8.12 -3.19
N ALA A 655 -6.80 8.55 -2.34
CA ALA A 655 -6.74 8.29 -0.90
C ALA A 655 -7.87 7.33 -0.45
N PRO A 656 -7.69 6.62 0.68
CA PRO A 656 -8.75 5.81 1.24
C PRO A 656 -10.02 6.65 1.51
N ARG A 657 -11.18 6.08 1.20
CA ARG A 657 -12.53 6.62 1.41
C ARG A 657 -12.80 7.89 0.58
N ARG A 658 -12.28 7.91 -0.65
CA ARG A 658 -12.51 8.98 -1.63
C ARG A 658 -13.14 8.43 -2.92
N THR A 659 -13.32 9.33 -3.89
CA THR A 659 -14.13 9.15 -5.10
C THR A 659 -13.76 7.89 -5.89
N ILE A 660 -12.47 7.64 -6.14
CA ILE A 660 -12.03 6.50 -6.96
C ILE A 660 -12.31 5.18 -6.23
N GLU A 661 -12.00 5.09 -4.93
CA GLU A 661 -12.35 3.92 -4.12
C GLU A 661 -13.87 3.68 -4.13
N ASP A 662 -14.67 4.74 -3.95
CA ASP A 662 -16.13 4.64 -3.96
C ASP A 662 -16.67 4.15 -5.31
N ILE A 663 -16.07 4.54 -6.43
CA ILE A 663 -16.46 4.07 -7.76
C ILE A 663 -16.14 2.57 -7.90
N VAL A 664 -14.91 2.16 -7.55
CA VAL A 664 -14.49 0.74 -7.58
C VAL A 664 -15.41 -0.09 -6.68
N PHE A 665 -15.64 0.38 -5.46
CA PHE A 665 -16.51 -0.23 -4.46
C PHE A 665 -17.94 -0.42 -4.98
N ASN A 666 -18.59 0.65 -5.44
CA ASN A 666 -19.97 0.61 -5.93
C ASN A 666 -20.14 -0.29 -7.17
N THR A 667 -19.06 -0.57 -7.89
CA THR A 667 -19.09 -1.44 -9.07
C THR A 667 -19.15 -2.93 -8.68
N ILE A 668 -18.66 -3.31 -7.49
CA ILE A 668 -18.50 -4.73 -7.11
C ILE A 668 -19.12 -5.12 -5.77
N ALA A 669 -19.94 -4.26 -5.17
CA ALA A 669 -20.43 -4.36 -3.79
C ALA A 669 -21.04 -5.71 -3.37
N ASP A 670 -21.47 -6.55 -4.32
CA ASP A 670 -22.12 -7.85 -4.09
C ASP A 670 -21.28 -9.08 -4.50
N LYS A 671 -20.00 -8.90 -4.87
CA LYS A 671 -19.15 -9.99 -5.40
C LYS A 671 -18.10 -10.46 -4.39
N PRO A 672 -17.80 -11.78 -4.30
CA PRO A 672 -16.88 -12.32 -3.32
C PRO A 672 -15.39 -12.18 -3.72
N LEU A 673 -14.87 -10.95 -3.75
CA LEU A 673 -13.57 -10.62 -4.31
C LEU A 673 -12.67 -9.79 -3.37
N ASP A 674 -11.37 -10.01 -3.46
CA ASP A 674 -10.37 -9.20 -2.78
C ASP A 674 -9.97 -8.01 -3.67
N ILE A 675 -9.92 -6.78 -3.15
CA ILE A 675 -9.46 -5.59 -3.90
C ILE A 675 -8.21 -5.05 -3.23
N ILE A 676 -7.12 -4.87 -3.95
CA ILE A 676 -5.84 -4.47 -3.35
C ILE A 676 -5.38 -3.18 -4.00
N PHE A 677 -5.44 -2.08 -3.27
CA PHE A 677 -4.79 -0.83 -3.64
C PHE A 677 -3.30 -0.92 -3.26
N THR A 678 -2.41 -0.74 -4.23
CA THR A 678 -0.96 -0.97 -4.08
C THR A 678 -0.27 0.09 -3.23
N GLN A 679 0.89 -0.29 -2.66
CA GLN A 679 1.68 0.57 -1.77
C GLN A 679 2.41 1.71 -2.46
N ASP A 680 2.65 1.51 -3.75
CA ASP A 680 3.40 2.39 -4.61
C ASP A 680 2.51 2.82 -5.78
N ASP A 681 2.82 3.98 -6.35
CA ASP A 681 2.19 4.54 -7.55
C ASP A 681 2.34 3.62 -8.80
N GLY A 682 3.12 2.53 -8.74
CA GLY A 682 3.17 1.53 -9.81
C GLY A 682 3.73 0.15 -9.44
N ILE A 683 3.45 -0.86 -10.28
CA ILE A 683 3.90 -2.26 -10.14
C ILE A 683 5.00 -2.56 -11.16
N PHE A 684 6.10 -3.18 -10.71
CA PHE A 684 7.24 -3.55 -11.58
C PHE A 684 7.31 -5.06 -11.76
N SER A 685 7.63 -5.53 -12.97
CA SER A 685 7.98 -6.95 -13.15
C SER A 685 9.26 -7.30 -12.41
N ARG A 686 9.47 -8.59 -12.09
CA ARG A 686 10.65 -9.04 -11.35
C ARG A 686 11.93 -8.66 -12.07
N TYR A 687 11.93 -8.68 -13.41
CA TYR A 687 13.06 -8.24 -14.21
C TYR A 687 13.37 -6.75 -13.99
N GLU A 688 12.38 -5.88 -14.18
CA GLU A 688 12.56 -4.43 -14.03
C GLU A 688 12.94 -4.05 -12.58
N TYR A 689 12.31 -4.71 -11.59
CA TYR A 689 12.65 -4.59 -10.18
C TYR A 689 14.13 -4.94 -9.91
N ASN A 690 14.61 -6.06 -10.45
CA ASN A 690 15.99 -6.49 -10.28
C ASN A 690 16.99 -5.56 -11.00
N GLU A 691 16.66 -5.06 -12.19
CA GLU A 691 17.48 -4.08 -12.90
C GLU A 691 17.59 -2.77 -12.11
N ILE A 692 16.50 -2.33 -11.48
CA ILE A 692 16.51 -1.21 -10.56
C ILE A 692 17.46 -1.51 -9.39
N LEU A 693 17.31 -2.65 -8.70
CA LEU A 693 18.15 -3.01 -7.55
C LEU A 693 19.67 -2.99 -7.85
N LYS A 694 20.07 -3.36 -9.07
CA LYS A 694 21.48 -3.33 -9.50
C LYS A 694 22.07 -1.91 -9.54
N THR A 695 21.22 -0.90 -9.73
CA THR A 695 21.64 0.49 -9.99
C THR A 695 21.39 1.42 -8.81
N THR A 696 20.65 0.99 -7.77
CA THR A 696 20.40 1.80 -6.58
C THR A 696 21.42 1.51 -5.46
N THR A 697 21.80 2.55 -4.72
CA THR A 697 22.65 2.44 -3.50
C THR A 697 21.84 2.60 -2.20
N GLU A 698 20.51 2.63 -2.25
CA GLU A 698 19.66 2.95 -1.08
C GLU A 698 19.06 1.73 -0.38
N THR A 699 19.08 1.75 0.95
CA THR A 699 18.51 0.76 1.88
C THR A 699 17.01 0.97 2.18
N ARG A 700 16.33 1.86 1.45
CA ARG A 700 14.90 2.17 1.66
C ARG A 700 14.10 2.14 0.36
N ILE A 701 14.04 0.96 -0.24
CA ILE A 701 13.21 0.77 -1.42
C ILE A 701 11.82 0.37 -0.94
N VAL A 702 10.87 1.30 -1.04
CA VAL A 702 9.43 1.00 -1.03
C VAL A 702 9.04 0.79 -2.48
N ILE A 703 9.37 -0.38 -3.04
CA ILE A 703 8.79 -0.85 -4.29
C ILE A 703 8.37 -2.30 -4.12
N SER A 704 7.25 -2.63 -4.71
CA SER A 704 6.70 -3.97 -4.74
C SER A 704 6.98 -4.61 -6.11
N SER A 705 7.60 -5.78 -6.09
CA SER A 705 7.76 -6.58 -7.32
C SER A 705 6.47 -7.35 -7.60
N GLU A 706 6.27 -7.80 -8.83
CA GLU A 706 5.14 -8.66 -9.19
C GLU A 706 4.95 -9.88 -8.26
N SER A 707 6.04 -10.41 -7.65
CA SER A 707 5.95 -11.54 -6.71
C SER A 707 5.19 -11.19 -5.42
N SER A 708 5.16 -9.90 -5.05
CA SER A 708 4.38 -9.41 -3.92
C SER A 708 2.87 -9.53 -4.15
N TYR A 709 2.43 -9.72 -5.39
CA TYR A 709 1.01 -9.75 -5.75
C TYR A 709 0.56 -11.02 -6.50
N ASN A 710 1.48 -11.85 -6.97
CA ASN A 710 1.17 -13.10 -7.67
C ASN A 710 0.72 -14.26 -6.76
N SER A 711 0.89 -14.16 -5.44
CA SER A 711 0.39 -15.16 -4.47
C SER A 711 -1.13 -15.08 -4.23
N LEU A 712 -1.78 -14.09 -4.82
CA LEU A 712 -3.21 -13.83 -4.70
C LEU A 712 -3.93 -14.52 -5.86
N ASN A 713 -4.37 -15.76 -5.61
CA ASN A 713 -5.16 -16.56 -6.56
C ASN A 713 -6.35 -15.76 -7.12
N GLY A 714 -6.83 -16.11 -8.32
CA GLY A 714 -7.74 -15.38 -9.24
C GLY A 714 -9.07 -14.78 -8.75
N ARG A 715 -9.27 -14.56 -7.45
CA ARG A 715 -10.36 -13.81 -6.83
C ARG A 715 -9.96 -12.42 -6.35
N SER A 716 -8.88 -11.83 -6.88
CA SER A 716 -8.37 -10.53 -6.46
C SER A 716 -8.26 -9.51 -7.62
N ILE A 717 -8.59 -8.25 -7.38
CA ILE A 717 -8.36 -7.10 -8.28
C ILE A 717 -7.24 -6.24 -7.68
N ILE A 718 -6.15 -6.03 -8.42
CA ILE A 718 -5.02 -5.20 -8.00
C ILE A 718 -5.17 -3.81 -8.61
N CYS A 719 -5.30 -2.76 -7.81
CA CYS A 719 -5.50 -1.39 -8.23
C CYS A 719 -4.20 -0.58 -8.10
N ALA A 720 -3.69 -0.03 -9.21
CA ALA A 720 -2.43 0.73 -9.27
C ALA A 720 -2.54 1.93 -10.24
N LEU A 721 -1.73 2.98 -10.09
CA LEU A 721 -1.73 4.10 -11.06
C LEU A 721 -0.99 3.72 -12.36
N SER A 722 0.03 2.86 -12.27
CA SER A 722 0.84 2.42 -13.40
C SER A 722 1.43 1.01 -13.24
N THR A 723 1.92 0.43 -14.31
CA THR A 723 2.80 -0.76 -14.29
C THR A 723 4.05 -0.50 -15.12
N ARG A 724 5.16 -1.22 -14.87
CA ARG A 724 6.38 -1.24 -15.70
C ARG A 724 6.78 -2.67 -16.01
N GLY A 725 6.63 -3.07 -17.27
CA GLY A 725 7.00 -4.41 -17.74
C GLY A 725 6.17 -5.54 -17.13
N TYR A 726 5.09 -5.20 -16.41
CA TYR A 726 4.17 -6.14 -15.76
C TYR A 726 2.81 -6.11 -16.47
N SER A 727 2.41 -7.28 -16.97
CA SER A 727 1.13 -7.49 -17.65
C SER A 727 0.35 -8.59 -16.92
N ASN A 728 -0.70 -8.21 -16.19
CA ASN A 728 -1.60 -9.16 -15.55
C ASN A 728 -3.05 -8.69 -15.71
N ASN A 729 -3.92 -9.64 -16.04
CA ASN A 729 -5.34 -9.41 -16.31
C ASN A 729 -6.15 -9.01 -15.07
N ASN A 730 -5.59 -9.15 -13.88
CA ASN A 730 -6.22 -8.76 -12.62
C ASN A 730 -5.89 -7.33 -12.19
N VAL A 731 -5.17 -6.55 -13.01
CA VAL A 731 -4.78 -5.17 -12.71
C VAL A 731 -5.82 -4.16 -13.23
N LEU A 732 -6.29 -3.31 -12.32
CA LEU A 732 -7.05 -2.10 -12.61
C LEU A 732 -6.12 -0.88 -12.55
N LEU A 733 -5.77 -0.33 -13.71
CA LEU A 733 -5.06 0.95 -13.81
C LEU A 733 -6.03 2.09 -13.45
N LEU A 734 -5.74 2.84 -12.40
CA LEU A 734 -6.60 3.88 -11.84
C LEU A 734 -6.37 5.26 -12.49
N PRO A 735 -7.40 6.13 -12.49
CA PRO A 735 -7.20 7.56 -12.69
C PRO A 735 -6.20 8.15 -11.67
N LEU A 736 -5.48 9.22 -12.04
CA LEU A 736 -4.36 9.72 -11.24
C LEU A 736 -4.78 10.47 -9.97
N ASP A 737 -5.95 11.11 -9.95
CA ASP A 737 -6.36 12.04 -8.88
C ASP A 737 -7.86 11.98 -8.58
N ASP A 738 -8.21 11.93 -7.28
CA ASP A 738 -9.59 11.87 -6.78
C ASP A 738 -10.42 13.11 -7.11
N ASP A 739 -9.81 14.30 -7.05
CA ASP A 739 -10.50 15.57 -7.24
C ASP A 739 -10.87 15.75 -8.72
N THR A 740 -9.99 15.35 -9.64
CA THR A 740 -10.26 15.31 -11.07
C THR A 740 -11.26 14.22 -11.44
N CYS A 741 -11.24 13.07 -10.76
CA CYS A 741 -12.27 12.05 -10.93
C CYS A 741 -13.65 12.55 -10.50
N LYS A 742 -13.70 13.42 -9.47
CA LYS A 742 -14.94 13.99 -8.92
C LYS A 742 -15.46 15.19 -9.71
N LEU A 743 -14.59 16.13 -10.05
CA LEU A 743 -14.93 17.46 -10.55
C LEU A 743 -14.57 17.66 -12.03
N GLY A 744 -13.81 16.76 -12.63
CA GLY A 744 -13.25 16.90 -13.98
C GLY A 744 -12.11 17.92 -14.03
N LEU A 745 -11.36 17.98 -15.13
CA LEU A 745 -10.13 18.79 -15.19
C LEU A 745 -10.33 20.32 -15.03
N SER A 746 -11.55 20.82 -15.27
CA SER A 746 -11.86 22.26 -15.24
C SER A 746 -11.69 22.91 -13.87
N HIS A 747 -11.72 22.16 -12.78
CA HIS A 747 -11.51 22.73 -11.44
C HIS A 747 -10.05 23.16 -11.18
N ILE A 748 -9.10 22.62 -11.96
CA ILE A 748 -7.67 22.93 -11.85
C ILE A 748 -7.36 24.28 -12.50
N PHE A 749 -8.12 24.66 -13.53
CA PHE A 749 -7.87 25.82 -14.37
C PHE A 749 -9.04 26.81 -14.32
N PRO A 750 -9.08 27.73 -13.33
CA PRO A 750 -10.14 28.73 -13.25
C PRO A 750 -10.13 29.71 -14.44
N SER A 751 -8.97 29.93 -15.06
CA SER A 751 -8.80 30.68 -16.32
C SER A 751 -7.53 30.23 -17.04
N MET A 752 -7.55 30.19 -18.38
CA MET A 752 -6.37 29.85 -19.21
C MET A 752 -5.90 31.05 -20.02
N PRO A 753 -4.57 31.33 -20.05
CA PRO A 753 -4.01 32.35 -20.95
C PRO A 753 -4.15 31.95 -22.42
N ASP A 754 -4.33 32.94 -23.29
CA ASP A 754 -4.31 32.77 -24.74
C ASP A 754 -2.95 32.25 -25.22
N TRP A 755 -2.95 31.41 -26.25
CA TRP A 755 -1.73 30.79 -26.83
C TRP A 755 -0.62 31.82 -27.13
N ASP A 756 -0.98 32.95 -27.72
CA ASP A 756 -0.04 33.97 -28.17
C ASP A 756 0.60 34.75 -27.01
N SER A 757 0.01 34.68 -25.81
CA SER A 757 0.57 35.29 -24.59
C SER A 757 1.62 34.41 -23.90
N ARG A 758 1.78 33.16 -24.35
CA ARG A 758 2.66 32.16 -23.71
C ARG A 758 4.07 32.21 -24.29
N LYS A 759 5.05 31.89 -23.45
CA LYS A 759 6.47 31.79 -23.80
C LYS A 759 6.74 30.51 -24.59
N SER A 760 7.37 30.66 -25.76
CA SER A 760 7.78 29.56 -26.65
C SER A 760 9.07 28.87 -26.17
N ILE A 761 9.09 28.40 -24.93
CA ILE A 761 10.19 27.59 -24.38
C ILE A 761 9.64 26.40 -23.60
N ALA A 762 10.44 25.34 -23.52
CA ALA A 762 10.10 24.12 -22.81
C ALA A 762 10.34 24.28 -21.30
N PHE A 763 9.32 24.06 -20.47
CA PHE A 763 9.37 24.38 -19.04
C PHE A 763 9.14 23.16 -18.15
N TRP A 764 9.95 23.05 -17.09
CA TRP A 764 9.78 22.03 -16.05
C TRP A 764 10.35 22.46 -14.70
N ARG A 765 9.63 22.10 -13.63
CA ARG A 765 10.08 22.16 -12.23
C ARG A 765 9.64 20.90 -11.50
N GLY A 766 10.56 20.18 -10.87
CA GLY A 766 10.24 18.98 -10.11
C GLY A 766 11.40 18.49 -9.23
N ASN A 767 11.18 17.38 -8.52
CA ASN A 767 12.20 16.77 -7.67
C ASN A 767 13.08 15.77 -8.44
N LEU A 768 14.20 15.34 -7.81
CA LEU A 768 15.15 14.33 -8.30
C LEU A 768 14.58 12.89 -8.31
N GLY A 769 13.27 12.72 -8.46
CA GLY A 769 12.63 11.40 -8.42
C GLY A 769 13.13 10.45 -9.52
N GLY A 770 13.01 9.15 -9.28
CA GLY A 770 13.49 8.08 -10.17
C GLY A 770 14.55 7.21 -9.50
N TYR A 771 14.62 5.93 -9.90
CA TYR A 771 15.50 4.94 -9.29
C TYR A 771 16.86 4.79 -9.99
N GLU A 772 16.89 5.02 -11.30
CA GLU A 772 18.10 4.97 -12.11
C GLU A 772 19.03 6.13 -11.73
N ARG A 773 20.35 5.92 -11.78
CA ARG A 773 21.35 6.95 -11.48
C ARG A 773 22.45 6.97 -12.57
N PRO A 774 22.67 8.11 -13.27
CA PRO A 774 21.82 9.31 -13.24
C PRO A 774 20.42 9.01 -13.80
N SER A 775 19.39 9.53 -13.14
CA SER A 775 17.99 9.36 -13.54
C SER A 775 17.68 10.10 -14.84
N VAL A 776 16.57 9.74 -15.49
CA VAL A 776 16.07 10.49 -16.67
C VAL A 776 15.88 11.98 -16.36
N ARG A 777 15.47 12.34 -15.13
CA ARG A 777 15.33 13.74 -14.70
C ARG A 777 16.67 14.46 -14.59
N GLU A 778 17.68 13.80 -14.03
CA GLU A 778 19.06 14.31 -13.99
C GLU A 778 19.60 14.54 -15.39
N ASN A 779 19.48 13.55 -16.26
CA ASN A 779 19.99 13.62 -17.62
C ASN A 779 19.33 14.76 -18.43
N ILE A 780 18.01 14.98 -18.28
CA ILE A 780 17.31 16.08 -18.96
C ILE A 780 17.76 17.45 -18.44
N VAL A 781 17.78 17.65 -17.12
CA VAL A 781 18.19 18.94 -16.52
C VAL A 781 19.63 19.29 -16.93
N MET A 782 20.52 18.30 -16.99
CA MET A 782 21.89 18.50 -17.44
C MET A 782 21.97 18.80 -18.95
N LYS A 783 21.25 18.04 -19.78
CA LYS A 783 21.29 18.17 -21.25
C LYS A 783 20.68 19.48 -21.75
N LEU A 784 19.61 19.96 -21.10
CA LEU A 784 18.95 21.21 -21.46
C LEU A 784 19.52 22.44 -20.74
N HIS A 785 20.55 22.27 -19.89
CA HIS A 785 21.15 23.40 -19.19
C HIS A 785 21.79 24.39 -20.17
N GLY A 786 21.34 25.65 -20.13
CA GLY A 786 21.83 26.71 -21.02
C GLY A 786 21.22 26.71 -22.42
N ASN A 787 20.29 25.78 -22.72
CA ASN A 787 19.53 25.80 -23.97
C ASN A 787 18.53 26.97 -23.94
N VAL A 788 18.60 27.86 -24.94
CA VAL A 788 17.79 29.09 -25.03
C VAL A 788 16.29 28.85 -25.21
N HIS A 789 15.91 27.65 -25.65
CA HIS A 789 14.54 27.20 -25.87
C HIS A 789 13.99 26.37 -24.71
N SER A 790 14.64 26.38 -23.54
CA SER A 790 14.17 25.65 -22.36
C SER A 790 14.48 26.34 -21.04
N ASP A 791 13.65 26.08 -20.03
CA ASP A 791 13.89 26.39 -18.63
C ASP A 791 13.45 25.19 -17.77
N VAL A 792 14.36 24.24 -17.61
CA VAL A 792 14.15 22.96 -16.90
C VAL A 792 15.10 22.90 -15.71
N LYS A 793 14.54 22.85 -14.49
CA LYS A 793 15.32 22.86 -13.25
C LYS A 793 14.68 22.02 -12.14
N PHE A 794 15.49 21.58 -11.19
CA PHE A 794 14.99 20.98 -9.95
C PHE A 794 14.38 22.03 -9.02
N ALA A 795 13.29 21.69 -8.34
CA ALA A 795 12.65 22.52 -7.31
C ALA A 795 12.90 21.93 -5.91
N PHE A 796 13.22 22.78 -4.92
CA PHE A 796 13.52 22.34 -3.55
C PHE A 796 12.23 22.06 -2.76
N PHE A 797 11.97 20.77 -2.48
CA PHE A 797 10.90 20.34 -1.58
C PHE A 797 11.55 19.91 -0.27
N GLY A 798 11.29 20.62 0.84
CA GLY A 798 11.90 20.36 2.15
C GLY A 798 11.49 19.04 2.82
N TYR A 799 11.75 17.91 2.18
CA TYR A 799 11.72 16.58 2.80
C TYR A 799 13.12 16.23 3.29
N ASN A 800 13.23 15.81 4.55
CA ASN A 800 14.48 15.41 5.22
C ASN A 800 15.34 14.49 4.32
N GLY A 801 16.61 14.89 4.12
CA GLY A 801 17.77 14.20 3.54
C GLY A 801 17.51 12.94 2.69
N THR A 802 17.95 12.90 1.42
CA THR A 802 19.26 12.28 1.15
C THR A 802 20.02 12.72 -0.12
N TYR A 803 19.53 13.62 -0.99
CA TYR A 803 20.23 13.85 -2.28
C TYR A 803 20.51 15.28 -2.72
N SER A 804 20.11 16.29 -1.96
CA SER A 804 20.25 17.69 -2.40
C SER A 804 21.59 18.34 -2.07
N GLU A 805 22.45 17.73 -1.26
CA GLU A 805 23.72 18.35 -0.85
C GLU A 805 24.79 18.37 -1.95
N ASN A 806 24.62 17.57 -3.03
CA ASN A 806 25.60 17.44 -4.12
C ASN A 806 25.13 17.96 -5.49
N ILE A 807 23.92 18.54 -5.60
CA ILE A 807 23.45 19.11 -6.87
C ILE A 807 23.90 20.57 -6.97
N ASP A 808 24.63 20.90 -8.04
CA ASP A 808 25.08 22.25 -8.33
C ASP A 808 23.89 23.23 -8.40
N LYS A 809 24.00 24.36 -7.69
CA LYS A 809 22.95 25.40 -7.59
C LYS A 809 22.45 25.87 -8.96
N LYS A 810 23.27 25.79 -10.02
CA LYS A 810 22.86 26.18 -11.38
C LYS A 810 21.71 25.33 -11.95
N PHE A 811 21.53 24.11 -11.45
CA PHE A 811 20.45 23.18 -11.84
C PHE A 811 19.19 23.31 -10.98
N ILE A 812 19.20 24.21 -9.99
CA ILE A 812 18.09 24.43 -9.04
C ILE A 812 17.35 25.72 -9.43
N GLY A 813 16.03 25.66 -9.45
CA GLY A 813 15.13 26.78 -9.68
C GLY A 813 14.08 26.92 -8.58
N ASP A 814 13.37 28.04 -8.59
CA ASP A 814 12.30 28.30 -7.62
C ASP A 814 11.15 27.30 -7.77
N ARG A 815 10.51 26.98 -6.65
CA ARG A 815 9.22 26.28 -6.67
C ARG A 815 8.20 27.17 -7.38
N CYS A 816 7.43 26.58 -8.27
CA CYS A 816 6.42 27.29 -9.06
C CYS A 816 5.03 26.76 -8.72
N GLU A 817 4.07 27.70 -8.58
CA GLU A 817 2.63 27.39 -8.53
C GLU A 817 2.10 27.13 -9.95
N MET A 818 0.91 26.53 -10.05
CA MET A 818 0.32 26.10 -11.33
C MET A 818 0.23 27.24 -12.35
N ASP A 819 -0.18 28.44 -11.93
CA ASP A 819 -0.31 29.62 -12.81
C ASP A 819 0.97 29.93 -13.57
N LYS A 820 2.13 29.65 -12.97
CA LYS A 820 3.42 29.84 -13.60
C LYS A 820 3.65 28.87 -14.76
N PHE A 821 3.20 27.63 -14.64
CA PHE A 821 3.32 26.65 -15.73
C PHE A 821 2.47 27.05 -16.94
N LEU A 822 1.31 27.68 -16.71
CA LEU A 822 0.41 28.12 -17.78
C LEU A 822 0.99 29.26 -18.64
N GLU A 823 2.07 29.92 -18.19
CA GLU A 823 2.80 30.92 -18.99
C GLU A 823 3.60 30.31 -20.16
N TYR A 824 3.76 28.99 -20.23
CA TYR A 824 4.68 28.34 -21.19
C TYR A 824 3.95 27.47 -22.20
N LYS A 825 4.41 27.50 -23.46
CA LYS A 825 3.80 26.72 -24.55
C LYS A 825 4.08 25.23 -24.48
N TYR A 826 5.23 24.81 -23.94
CA TYR A 826 5.63 23.39 -23.94
C TYR A 826 5.97 22.94 -22.51
N LEU A 827 5.25 21.95 -22.00
CA LEU A 827 5.39 21.47 -20.62
C LEU A 827 5.90 20.03 -20.62
N LEU A 828 7.04 19.79 -19.97
CA LEU A 828 7.61 18.45 -19.90
C LEU A 828 6.90 17.60 -18.86
N ILE A 829 6.63 16.36 -19.22
CA ILE A 829 6.11 15.30 -18.37
C ILE A 829 7.22 14.25 -18.28
N ILE A 830 7.95 14.28 -17.17
CA ILE A 830 9.13 13.42 -16.96
C ILE A 830 8.84 12.42 -15.85
N ASP A 831 8.90 11.13 -16.19
CA ASP A 831 8.77 10.05 -15.22
C ASP A 831 9.68 10.26 -14.01
N GLY A 832 9.18 9.89 -12.84
CA GLY A 832 9.95 9.90 -11.61
C GLY A 832 10.24 8.46 -11.21
N THR A 833 9.86 8.15 -9.98
CA THR A 833 9.78 6.79 -9.44
C THR A 833 8.92 5.87 -10.32
N CYS A 834 7.81 6.42 -10.81
CA CYS A 834 6.77 5.82 -11.64
C CYS A 834 6.37 6.84 -12.72
N ILE A 835 5.13 6.79 -13.21
CA ILE A 835 4.57 7.85 -14.07
C ILE A 835 4.53 9.22 -13.37
N ALA A 836 4.70 10.29 -14.13
CA ALA A 836 4.77 11.65 -13.58
C ALA A 836 3.42 12.14 -13.01
N SER A 837 3.44 12.82 -11.86
CA SER A 837 2.24 13.38 -11.23
C SER A 837 1.56 14.49 -12.05
N ASN A 838 2.28 15.11 -12.99
CA ASN A 838 1.73 16.11 -13.90
C ASN A 838 1.14 15.54 -15.20
N LEU A 839 1.19 14.22 -15.39
CA LEU A 839 0.77 13.54 -16.61
C LEU A 839 -0.68 13.89 -17.02
N GLN A 840 -1.61 14.00 -16.07
CA GLN A 840 -3.01 14.27 -16.37
C GLN A 840 -3.31 15.75 -16.64
N TRP A 841 -2.89 16.66 -15.77
CA TRP A 841 -3.30 18.07 -15.85
C TRP A 841 -2.64 18.82 -17.01
N VAL A 842 -1.43 18.42 -17.44
CA VAL A 842 -0.75 19.08 -18.57
C VAL A 842 -1.57 18.99 -19.86
N PHE A 843 -2.27 17.87 -20.10
CA PHE A 843 -3.10 17.69 -21.30
C PHE A 843 -4.25 18.72 -21.39
N GLY A 844 -4.75 19.28 -20.29
CA GLY A 844 -5.76 20.33 -20.33
C GLY A 844 -5.27 21.71 -19.91
N SER A 845 -3.96 21.93 -19.88
CA SER A 845 -3.35 23.23 -19.56
C SER A 845 -3.40 24.24 -20.72
N GLY A 846 -3.75 23.78 -21.94
CA GLY A 846 -3.60 24.55 -23.17
C GLY A 846 -2.15 24.68 -23.68
N SER A 847 -1.20 23.98 -23.05
CA SER A 847 0.18 23.83 -23.50
C SER A 847 0.37 22.49 -24.22
N VAL A 848 1.44 22.35 -25.01
CA VAL A 848 1.84 21.08 -25.62
C VAL A 848 2.40 20.14 -24.53
N PRO A 849 1.83 18.94 -24.34
CA PRO A 849 2.41 17.91 -23.51
C PRO A 849 3.67 17.34 -24.18
N VAL A 850 4.83 17.47 -23.54
CA VAL A 850 6.09 16.86 -24.01
C VAL A 850 6.42 15.68 -23.09
N LEU A 851 6.18 14.46 -23.57
CA LEU A 851 6.18 13.23 -22.77
C LEU A 851 7.52 12.49 -22.84
N ILE A 852 8.12 12.23 -21.68
CA ILE A 852 9.30 11.38 -21.50
C ILE A 852 8.94 10.26 -20.53
N THR A 853 8.59 9.10 -21.07
CA THR A 853 8.13 7.96 -20.28
C THR A 853 8.80 6.66 -20.70
N HIS A 854 9.00 5.74 -19.76
CA HIS A 854 9.62 4.46 -20.07
C HIS A 854 8.71 3.64 -21.01
N PRO A 855 9.21 3.00 -22.08
CA PRO A 855 8.37 2.34 -23.07
C PRO A 855 7.51 1.21 -22.49
N LYS A 856 8.02 0.54 -21.45
CA LYS A 856 7.31 -0.52 -20.72
C LYS A 856 6.35 0.00 -19.65
N ASN A 857 6.24 1.31 -19.44
CA ASN A 857 5.25 1.86 -18.52
C ASN A 857 3.86 1.77 -19.12
N ASP A 858 2.86 1.40 -18.33
CA ASP A 858 1.46 1.42 -18.72
C ASP A 858 0.62 2.21 -17.72
N TRP A 859 -0.43 2.87 -18.20
CA TRP A 859 -1.35 3.69 -17.42
C TRP A 859 -2.70 3.83 -18.13
N TRP A 860 -3.74 4.19 -17.38
CA TRP A 860 -5.14 3.97 -17.77
C TRP A 860 -5.60 4.61 -19.09
N PHE A 861 -4.95 5.68 -19.55
CA PHE A 861 -5.30 6.39 -20.78
C PHE A 861 -4.19 6.38 -21.85
N LYS A 862 -3.16 5.53 -21.70
CA LYS A 862 -2.02 5.46 -22.63
C LYS A 862 -2.43 5.29 -24.09
N SER A 863 -3.47 4.48 -24.36
CA SER A 863 -3.98 4.22 -25.72
C SER A 863 -4.54 5.44 -26.43
N TYR A 864 -4.88 6.51 -25.71
CA TYR A 864 -5.35 7.77 -26.30
C TYR A 864 -4.21 8.75 -26.61
N VAL A 865 -2.99 8.47 -26.12
CA VAL A 865 -1.83 9.35 -26.28
C VAL A 865 -1.11 8.98 -27.57
N LYS A 866 -0.97 9.97 -28.46
CA LYS A 866 -0.38 9.78 -29.79
C LYS A 866 0.63 10.89 -30.09
N ASP A 867 1.85 10.49 -30.45
CA ASP A 867 2.91 11.41 -30.86
C ASP A 867 2.44 12.21 -32.08
N MET A 868 2.81 13.50 -32.12
CA MET A 868 2.48 14.45 -33.19
C MET A 868 0.98 14.78 -33.37
N GLU A 869 0.07 14.13 -32.64
CA GLU A 869 -1.38 14.42 -32.68
C GLU A 869 -1.81 15.20 -31.44
N ASN A 870 -1.53 14.68 -30.24
CA ASN A 870 -1.97 15.28 -28.97
C ASN A 870 -0.86 15.37 -27.90
N CYS A 871 0.36 14.99 -28.25
CA CYS A 871 1.56 15.20 -27.46
C CYS A 871 2.81 15.15 -28.36
N ILE A 872 3.96 15.49 -27.79
CA ILE A 872 5.28 15.20 -28.37
C ILE A 872 5.97 14.14 -27.51
N MET A 873 6.35 13.01 -28.10
CA MET A 873 7.10 11.96 -27.43
C MET A 873 8.60 12.11 -27.62
N ILE A 874 9.32 12.05 -26.51
CA ILE A 874 10.79 11.96 -26.48
C ILE A 874 11.16 10.54 -26.08
N ASN A 875 12.15 9.96 -26.77
CA ASN A 875 12.69 8.66 -26.43
C ASN A 875 13.25 8.67 -25.01
N TYR A 876 13.04 7.60 -24.24
CA TYR A 876 13.48 7.55 -22.83
C TYR A 876 15.01 7.70 -22.66
N ASN A 877 15.79 7.29 -23.68
CA ASN A 877 17.24 7.50 -23.76
C ASN A 877 17.65 8.92 -24.21
N LEU A 878 16.68 9.83 -24.39
CA LEU A 878 16.83 11.24 -24.75
C LEU A 878 17.47 11.51 -26.12
N SER A 879 17.41 10.54 -27.05
CA SER A 879 18.09 10.64 -28.35
C SER A 879 17.53 11.74 -29.24
N ASN A 880 16.23 12.03 -29.16
CA ASN A 880 15.53 13.03 -29.98
C ASN A 880 15.08 14.28 -29.19
N LEU A 881 15.60 14.48 -27.96
CA LEU A 881 15.16 15.56 -27.07
C LEU A 881 15.34 16.94 -27.69
N GLU A 882 16.56 17.29 -28.07
CA GLU A 882 16.89 18.64 -28.57
C GLU A 882 16.22 18.92 -29.92
N GLU A 883 16.17 17.93 -30.81
CA GLU A 883 15.50 18.01 -32.10
C GLU A 883 14.01 18.34 -31.95
N LYS A 884 13.30 17.63 -31.07
CA LYS A 884 11.86 17.85 -30.84
C LYS A 884 11.57 19.19 -30.14
N ILE A 885 12.44 19.65 -29.23
CA ILE A 885 12.30 20.98 -28.63
C ILE A 885 12.50 22.08 -29.68
N GLU A 886 13.52 21.96 -30.53
CA GLU A 886 13.75 22.91 -31.63
C GLU A 886 12.59 22.91 -32.63
N TRP A 887 12.09 21.73 -32.98
CA TRP A 887 10.93 21.57 -33.86
C TRP A 887 9.69 22.29 -33.32
N LEU A 888 9.43 22.21 -32.01
CA LEU A 888 8.29 22.89 -31.38
C LEU A 888 8.35 24.42 -31.51
N VAL A 889 9.55 24.99 -31.39
CA VAL A 889 9.78 26.44 -31.52
C VAL A 889 9.61 26.90 -32.96
N GLN A 890 10.07 26.08 -33.92
CA GLN A 890 10.03 26.40 -35.35
C GLN A 890 8.64 26.19 -35.99
N ASN A 891 7.75 25.41 -35.34
CA ASN A 891 6.46 25.00 -35.90
C ASN A 891 5.29 25.42 -34.99
N ASP A 892 5.19 26.71 -34.65
CA ASP A 892 4.23 27.21 -33.65
C ASP A 892 2.77 26.87 -33.98
N ASP A 893 2.35 26.94 -35.24
CA ASP A 893 0.98 26.60 -35.66
C ASP A 893 0.65 25.12 -35.41
N LYS A 894 1.59 24.22 -35.73
CA LYS A 894 1.43 22.78 -35.45
C LYS A 894 1.49 22.49 -33.95
N ALA A 895 2.35 23.20 -33.22
CA ALA A 895 2.40 23.09 -31.76
C ALA A 895 1.06 23.53 -31.13
N LYS A 896 0.46 24.61 -31.64
CA LYS A 896 -0.87 25.07 -31.24
C LYS A 896 -1.95 24.03 -31.52
N GLU A 897 -1.91 23.41 -32.70
CA GLU A 897 -2.83 22.32 -33.08
C GLU A 897 -2.71 21.13 -32.10
N ILE A 898 -1.49 20.69 -31.79
CA ILE A 898 -1.25 19.60 -30.83
C ILE A 898 -1.77 19.97 -29.43
N ALA A 899 -1.56 21.20 -28.97
CA ALA A 899 -2.07 21.67 -27.68
C ALA A 899 -3.62 21.72 -27.63
N ILE A 900 -4.26 22.12 -28.74
CA ILE A 900 -5.71 22.08 -28.88
C ILE A 900 -6.20 20.64 -28.83
N ASN A 901 -5.61 19.74 -29.60
CA ASN A 901 -5.96 18.32 -29.62
C ASN A 901 -5.78 17.66 -28.23
N ALA A 902 -4.71 17.99 -27.51
CA ALA A 902 -4.49 17.57 -26.13
C ALA A 902 -5.64 18.03 -25.21
N THR A 903 -6.01 19.31 -25.32
CA THR A 903 -7.08 19.91 -24.52
C THR A 903 -8.45 19.31 -24.85
N THR A 904 -8.73 19.08 -26.14
CA THR A 904 -9.95 18.41 -26.59
C THR A 904 -10.02 16.97 -26.08
N LEU A 905 -8.91 16.23 -26.13
CA LEU A 905 -8.82 14.90 -25.55
C LEU A 905 -9.12 14.95 -24.04
N ALA A 906 -8.46 15.84 -23.31
CA ALA A 906 -8.65 16.02 -21.88
C ALA A 906 -10.12 16.33 -21.50
N GLN A 907 -10.78 17.22 -22.26
CA GLN A 907 -12.20 17.55 -22.09
C GLN A 907 -13.14 16.36 -22.35
N LYS A 908 -12.70 15.37 -23.13
CA LYS A 908 -13.45 14.14 -23.39
C LYS A 908 -13.24 13.08 -22.30
N ILE A 909 -11.98 12.75 -22.00
CA ILE A 909 -11.64 11.57 -21.20
C ILE A 909 -11.47 11.86 -19.70
N PHE A 910 -11.18 13.11 -19.30
CA PHE A 910 -11.03 13.49 -17.89
C PHE A 910 -12.31 14.08 -17.29
N THR A 911 -13.47 13.75 -17.88
CA THR A 911 -14.77 14.02 -17.24
C THR A 911 -15.03 13.00 -16.13
N PRO A 912 -15.81 13.36 -15.08
CA PRO A 912 -16.23 12.40 -14.06
C PRO A 912 -16.97 11.19 -14.66
N GLN A 913 -17.80 11.43 -15.67
CA GLN A 913 -18.61 10.39 -16.32
C GLN A 913 -17.73 9.37 -17.05
N PHE A 914 -16.76 9.84 -17.84
CA PHE A 914 -15.87 8.96 -18.61
C PHE A 914 -15.00 8.10 -17.69
N GLN A 915 -14.34 8.72 -16.69
CA GLN A 915 -13.48 8.00 -15.75
C GLN A 915 -14.25 6.93 -14.96
N LYS A 916 -15.49 7.26 -14.53
CA LYS A 916 -16.37 6.30 -13.85
C LYS A 916 -16.81 5.15 -14.77
N ALA A 917 -17.09 5.44 -16.04
CA ALA A 917 -17.42 4.41 -17.03
C ALA A 917 -16.22 3.50 -17.34
N TYR A 918 -15.01 4.07 -17.47
CA TYR A 918 -13.78 3.33 -17.65
C TYR A 918 -13.52 2.35 -16.50
N ILE A 919 -13.57 2.81 -15.24
CA ILE A 919 -13.36 1.94 -14.07
C ILE A 919 -14.36 0.77 -14.08
N ARG A 920 -15.65 1.06 -14.35
CA ARG A 920 -16.70 0.05 -14.42
C ARG A 920 -16.46 -0.99 -15.51
N SER A 921 -16.12 -0.53 -16.70
CA SER A 921 -15.84 -1.38 -17.85
C SER A 921 -14.63 -2.28 -17.58
N ARG A 922 -13.52 -1.72 -17.07
CA ARG A 922 -12.33 -2.49 -16.74
C ARG A 922 -12.57 -3.53 -15.65
N ILE A 923 -13.32 -3.19 -14.60
CA ILE A 923 -13.70 -4.16 -13.58
C ILE A 923 -14.57 -5.28 -14.19
N ALA A 924 -15.54 -4.94 -15.03
CA ALA A 924 -16.37 -5.95 -15.70
C ALA A 924 -15.51 -6.89 -16.57
N GLU A 925 -14.49 -6.35 -17.24
CA GLU A 925 -13.52 -7.14 -18.00
C GLU A 925 -12.68 -8.03 -17.10
N ILE A 926 -12.09 -7.49 -16.03
CA ILE A 926 -11.31 -8.24 -15.02
C ILE A 926 -12.12 -9.43 -14.49
N LEU A 927 -13.40 -9.22 -14.18
CA LEU A 927 -14.28 -10.24 -13.62
C LEU A 927 -14.82 -11.24 -14.63
N SER A 928 -14.62 -11.00 -15.93
CA SER A 928 -14.87 -11.99 -16.96
C SER A 928 -13.63 -12.86 -17.25
N PHE A 929 -12.48 -12.67 -16.57
CA PHE A 929 -11.21 -13.40 -16.83
C PHE A 929 -11.08 -14.80 -16.21
N ASP A 930 -12.03 -15.29 -15.42
CA ASP A 930 -11.99 -16.65 -14.84
C ASP A 930 -12.29 -17.73 -15.93
N GLY A 931 -11.29 -18.05 -16.79
CA GLY A 931 -11.29 -19.16 -17.77
C GLY A 931 -11.01 -18.79 -19.25
N LYS A 932 -9.87 -18.20 -19.61
CA LYS A 932 -9.85 -17.20 -20.70
C LYS A 932 -9.22 -17.40 -22.08
N GLU A 933 -8.55 -18.50 -22.44
CA GLU A 933 -8.11 -18.58 -23.84
C GLU A 933 -9.32 -18.78 -24.77
N GLN A 934 -10.23 -19.69 -24.40
CA GLN A 934 -11.43 -19.98 -25.20
C GLN A 934 -12.42 -18.81 -25.16
N ASN A 935 -12.54 -18.13 -24.01
CA ASN A 935 -13.41 -16.95 -23.88
C ASN A 935 -12.86 -15.71 -24.61
N LEU A 936 -11.55 -15.57 -24.85
CA LEU A 936 -11.02 -14.42 -25.58
C LEU A 936 -11.26 -14.53 -27.08
N LEU A 937 -10.99 -15.70 -27.68
CA LEU A 937 -11.28 -15.94 -29.10
C LEU A 937 -12.79 -15.85 -29.37
N GLU A 938 -13.61 -16.46 -28.51
CA GLU A 938 -15.07 -16.40 -28.60
C GLU A 938 -15.62 -14.98 -28.37
N ARG A 939 -15.00 -14.20 -27.48
CA ARG A 939 -15.37 -12.79 -27.25
C ARG A 939 -15.02 -11.91 -28.44
N GLU A 940 -13.81 -12.05 -29.00
CA GLU A 940 -13.44 -11.27 -30.19
C GLU A 940 -14.35 -11.64 -31.37
N TYR A 941 -14.62 -12.93 -31.59
CA TYR A 941 -15.64 -13.38 -32.55
C TYR A 941 -16.99 -12.70 -32.30
N GLN A 942 -17.50 -12.70 -31.06
CA GLN A 942 -18.78 -12.06 -30.75
C GLN A 942 -18.75 -10.55 -30.95
N ILE A 943 -17.66 -9.86 -30.58
CA ILE A 943 -17.46 -8.43 -30.84
C ILE A 943 -17.50 -8.16 -32.34
N LYS A 944 -16.86 -9.00 -33.17
CA LYS A 944 -16.90 -8.84 -34.62
C LYS A 944 -18.31 -9.07 -35.18
N CYS A 945 -19.07 -10.03 -34.65
CA CYS A 945 -20.48 -10.24 -35.01
C CYS A 945 -21.35 -9.02 -34.65
N ASP A 946 -21.11 -8.43 -33.47
CA ASP A 946 -21.90 -7.32 -32.93
C ASP A 946 -21.47 -5.95 -33.47
N THR A 947 -20.25 -5.84 -34.02
CA THR A 947 -19.72 -4.60 -34.59
C THR A 947 -20.14 -4.48 -36.05
N PRO A 948 -20.99 -3.50 -36.43
CA PRO A 948 -21.38 -3.31 -37.81
C PRO A 948 -20.15 -3.14 -38.71
N SER A 949 -20.02 -4.03 -39.70
CA SER A 949 -18.99 -4.02 -40.75
C SER A 949 -19.59 -4.58 -42.04
N ASP A 950 -18.84 -4.57 -43.13
CA ASP A 950 -19.25 -5.19 -44.39
C ASP A 950 -19.43 -6.72 -44.31
N ILE A 951 -18.95 -7.39 -43.26
CA ILE A 951 -19.04 -8.85 -43.11
C ILE A 951 -19.69 -9.38 -41.82
N ASN A 952 -19.91 -8.55 -40.78
CA ASN A 952 -20.34 -9.03 -39.45
C ASN A 952 -21.59 -9.93 -39.44
N GLU A 953 -22.60 -9.66 -40.28
CA GLU A 953 -23.82 -10.48 -40.34
C GLU A 953 -23.55 -11.90 -40.86
N HIS A 954 -22.44 -12.11 -41.58
CA HIS A 954 -22.05 -13.38 -42.19
C HIS A 954 -21.11 -14.21 -41.31
N LEU A 955 -20.49 -13.63 -40.28
CA LEU A 955 -19.54 -14.34 -39.41
C LEU A 955 -20.12 -15.60 -38.75
N PRO A 956 -21.39 -15.63 -38.30
CA PRO A 956 -22.00 -16.88 -37.82
C PRO A 956 -22.07 -17.98 -38.88
N THR A 957 -22.40 -17.63 -40.12
CA THR A 957 -22.42 -18.57 -41.25
C THR A 957 -21.02 -19.07 -41.56
N LEU A 958 -20.01 -18.21 -41.57
CA LEU A 958 -18.61 -18.61 -41.79
C LEU A 958 -18.12 -19.60 -40.72
N ARG A 959 -18.49 -19.38 -39.45
CA ARG A 959 -18.17 -20.29 -38.35
C ARG A 959 -18.84 -21.65 -38.50
N GLU A 960 -20.11 -21.67 -38.91
CA GLU A 960 -20.87 -22.90 -39.15
C GLU A 960 -20.18 -23.76 -40.22
N TYR A 961 -19.89 -23.19 -41.39
CA TYR A 961 -19.19 -23.89 -42.48
C TYR A 961 -17.76 -24.31 -42.09
N ALA A 962 -17.04 -23.51 -41.30
CA ALA A 962 -15.74 -23.90 -40.78
C ALA A 962 -15.79 -25.12 -39.85
N SER A 963 -16.85 -25.27 -39.05
CA SER A 963 -17.01 -26.41 -38.14
C SER A 963 -17.18 -27.75 -38.86
N GLU A 964 -17.56 -27.72 -40.14
CA GLU A 964 -17.65 -28.91 -41.00
C GLU A 964 -16.32 -29.28 -41.68
N CYS A 965 -15.27 -28.47 -41.47
CA CYS A 965 -14.00 -28.54 -42.18
C CYS A 965 -12.85 -28.88 -41.23
N SER A 966 -11.79 -29.50 -41.78
CA SER A 966 -10.52 -29.69 -41.06
C SER A 966 -9.43 -28.77 -41.60
N THR A 967 -9.57 -28.31 -42.84
CA THR A 967 -8.58 -27.45 -43.48
C THR A 967 -9.27 -26.23 -44.09
N ILE A 968 -8.74 -25.04 -43.80
CA ILE A 968 -9.27 -23.76 -44.30
C ILE A 968 -8.13 -22.94 -44.92
N VAL A 969 -8.41 -22.33 -46.06
CA VAL A 969 -7.57 -21.28 -46.68
C VAL A 969 -8.41 -20.01 -46.77
N GLU A 970 -7.87 -18.90 -46.25
CA GLU A 970 -8.46 -17.56 -46.30
C GLU A 970 -7.56 -16.66 -47.15
N CYS A 971 -8.10 -16.15 -48.26
CA CYS A 971 -7.44 -15.19 -49.15
C CYS A 971 -8.04 -13.80 -48.93
N GLY A 972 -7.20 -12.82 -48.59
CA GLY A 972 -7.64 -11.45 -48.30
C GLY A 972 -7.95 -11.22 -46.81
N VAL A 973 -6.95 -11.40 -45.96
CA VAL A 973 -7.06 -11.44 -44.49
C VAL A 973 -7.37 -10.07 -43.89
N ARG A 974 -6.79 -9.00 -44.44
CA ARG A 974 -7.01 -7.60 -44.03
C ARG A 974 -6.93 -7.41 -42.50
N GLY A 975 -8.08 -7.26 -41.83
CA GLY A 975 -8.18 -6.98 -40.39
C GLY A 975 -8.41 -8.20 -39.48
N VAL A 976 -8.24 -9.42 -39.99
CA VAL A 976 -8.52 -10.73 -39.35
C VAL A 976 -9.97 -10.90 -38.86
N THR A 977 -10.94 -10.19 -39.45
CA THR A 977 -12.34 -10.19 -38.99
C THR A 977 -13.02 -11.54 -39.22
N SER A 978 -12.98 -12.07 -40.45
CA SER A 978 -13.46 -13.41 -40.81
C SER A 978 -12.62 -14.52 -40.16
N SER A 979 -11.32 -14.28 -39.96
CA SER A 979 -10.40 -15.22 -39.33
C SER A 979 -10.86 -15.68 -37.94
N TYR A 980 -11.47 -14.79 -37.13
CA TYR A 980 -12.04 -15.18 -35.84
C TYR A 980 -13.19 -16.19 -35.97
N ALA A 981 -14.06 -16.05 -36.98
CA ALA A 981 -15.13 -17.00 -37.23
C ALA A 981 -14.59 -18.37 -37.63
N PHE A 982 -13.59 -18.40 -38.51
CA PHE A 982 -12.94 -19.65 -38.93
C PHE A 982 -12.18 -20.34 -37.79
N ALA A 983 -11.40 -19.59 -37.00
CA ALA A 983 -10.71 -20.14 -35.84
C ALA A 983 -11.69 -20.71 -34.80
N CYS A 984 -12.80 -20.00 -34.51
CA CYS A 984 -13.85 -20.49 -33.62
C CYS A 984 -14.53 -21.77 -34.14
N GLY A 985 -14.69 -21.92 -35.46
CA GLY A 985 -15.24 -23.13 -36.08
C GLY A 985 -14.30 -24.33 -35.98
N LEU A 986 -12.98 -24.10 -35.97
CA LEU A 986 -11.96 -25.16 -35.92
C LEU A 986 -11.62 -25.66 -34.49
N ILE A 987 -12.07 -24.98 -33.45
CA ILE A 987 -11.80 -25.37 -32.05
C ILE A 987 -12.29 -26.80 -31.79
N GLY A 988 -11.43 -27.62 -31.19
CA GLY A 988 -11.77 -29.00 -30.82
C GLY A 988 -11.53 -30.03 -31.92
N ASN A 989 -11.22 -29.62 -33.15
CA ASN A 989 -10.79 -30.52 -34.21
C ASN A 989 -9.27 -30.78 -34.11
N ALA A 990 -8.86 -31.99 -33.70
CA ALA A 990 -7.44 -32.33 -33.50
C ALA A 990 -6.59 -32.35 -34.78
N LYS A 991 -7.19 -32.31 -35.98
CA LYS A 991 -6.50 -32.31 -37.28
C LYS A 991 -6.61 -30.96 -38.00
N ASN A 992 -6.98 -29.89 -37.29
CA ASN A 992 -7.23 -28.60 -37.91
C ASN A 992 -5.95 -28.01 -38.54
N SER A 993 -6.11 -27.32 -39.67
CA SER A 993 -5.09 -26.50 -40.32
C SER A 993 -5.73 -25.27 -40.94
N PHE A 994 -5.19 -24.09 -40.65
CA PHE A 994 -5.74 -22.82 -41.13
C PHE A 994 -4.63 -21.97 -41.76
N THR A 995 -4.73 -21.66 -43.05
CA THR A 995 -3.75 -20.83 -43.76
C THR A 995 -4.39 -19.51 -44.16
N LEU A 996 -3.77 -18.42 -43.72
CA LEU A 996 -4.16 -17.04 -44.01
C LEU A 996 -3.20 -16.49 -45.07
N ILE A 997 -3.72 -15.95 -46.17
CA ILE A 997 -2.91 -15.49 -47.32
C ILE A 997 -3.31 -14.06 -47.67
N ASP A 998 -2.32 -13.16 -47.69
CA ASP A 998 -2.51 -11.77 -48.08
C ASP A 998 -1.20 -11.18 -48.63
N ASN A 999 -1.28 -10.24 -49.58
CA ASN A 999 -0.12 -9.54 -50.12
C ASN A 999 0.53 -8.60 -49.09
N CYS A 1000 -0.21 -8.18 -48.06
CA CYS A 1000 0.24 -7.24 -47.05
C CYS A 1000 0.23 -7.86 -45.63
N GLU A 1001 1.27 -7.60 -44.86
CA GLU A 1001 1.29 -7.91 -43.42
C GLU A 1001 0.28 -7.02 -42.69
N CYS A 1002 -0.57 -7.60 -41.83
CA CYS A 1002 -1.55 -6.84 -41.06
C CYS A 1002 -1.24 -6.83 -39.56
N ASN A 1003 -1.41 -5.65 -38.93
CA ASN A 1003 -0.99 -5.39 -37.54
C ASN A 1003 -1.60 -6.33 -36.49
N ASN A 1004 -2.71 -7.01 -36.81
CA ASN A 1004 -3.42 -7.89 -35.88
C ASN A 1004 -3.16 -9.39 -36.11
N VAL A 1005 -2.38 -9.78 -37.13
CA VAL A 1005 -2.19 -11.21 -37.46
C VAL A 1005 -1.43 -11.96 -36.38
N TYR A 1006 -0.32 -11.42 -35.85
CA TYR A 1006 0.48 -12.15 -34.85
C TYR A 1006 -0.21 -12.32 -33.50
N PRO A 1007 -0.87 -11.29 -32.93
CA PRO A 1007 -1.71 -11.48 -31.74
C PRO A 1007 -2.81 -12.54 -31.96
N PHE A 1008 -3.40 -12.60 -33.15
CA PHE A 1008 -4.39 -13.62 -33.51
C PHE A 1008 -3.78 -15.03 -33.61
N LEU A 1009 -2.59 -15.17 -34.20
CA LEU A 1009 -1.88 -16.45 -34.29
C LEU A 1009 -1.47 -16.97 -32.90
N ASP A 1010 -1.02 -16.10 -32.00
CA ASP A 1010 -0.70 -16.47 -30.62
C ASP A 1010 -1.93 -17.00 -29.88
N LEU A 1011 -3.10 -16.39 -30.10
CA LEU A 1011 -4.37 -16.84 -29.55
C LEU A 1011 -4.80 -18.19 -30.12
N CYS A 1012 -4.65 -18.41 -31.43
CA CYS A 1012 -4.92 -19.70 -32.08
C CYS A 1012 -4.02 -20.81 -31.51
N LYS A 1013 -2.73 -20.52 -31.34
CA LYS A 1013 -1.74 -21.46 -30.78
C LYS A 1013 -2.10 -21.89 -29.36
N ALA A 1014 -2.53 -20.95 -28.52
CA ALA A 1014 -2.97 -21.24 -27.16
C ALA A 1014 -4.17 -22.22 -27.13
N LEU A 1015 -5.02 -22.16 -28.15
CA LEU A 1015 -6.22 -22.99 -28.28
C LEU A 1015 -6.05 -24.26 -29.12
N ASN A 1016 -4.82 -24.65 -29.48
CA ASN A 1016 -4.52 -25.76 -30.38
C ASN A 1016 -5.18 -25.63 -31.77
N VAL A 1017 -5.36 -24.40 -32.27
CA VAL A 1017 -5.69 -24.13 -33.67
C VAL A 1017 -4.39 -23.85 -34.44
N ASN A 1018 -4.05 -24.71 -35.40
CA ASN A 1018 -2.84 -24.64 -36.21
C ASN A 1018 -3.00 -23.63 -37.35
N ALA A 1019 -2.85 -22.35 -37.01
CA ALA A 1019 -2.95 -21.23 -37.94
C ALA A 1019 -1.56 -20.78 -38.43
N THR A 1020 -1.44 -20.43 -39.71
CA THR A 1020 -0.23 -19.90 -40.33
C THR A 1020 -0.56 -18.76 -41.29
N PHE A 1021 0.31 -17.76 -41.38
CA PHE A 1021 0.15 -16.61 -42.28
C PHE A 1021 1.22 -16.62 -43.38
N LEU A 1022 0.80 -16.44 -44.63
CA LEU A 1022 1.65 -16.33 -45.82
C LEU A 1022 1.47 -14.95 -46.44
N GLN A 1023 2.52 -14.12 -46.37
CA GLN A 1023 2.51 -12.80 -46.99
C GLN A 1023 2.87 -12.87 -48.48
N GLN A 1024 1.93 -13.31 -49.32
CA GLN A 1024 2.11 -13.54 -50.76
C GLN A 1024 0.80 -13.34 -51.53
N SER A 1025 0.87 -13.30 -52.85
CA SER A 1025 -0.33 -13.33 -53.69
C SER A 1025 -0.97 -14.70 -53.63
N ASP A 1026 -2.29 -14.72 -53.48
CA ASP A 1026 -3.12 -15.90 -53.40
C ASP A 1026 -3.14 -16.73 -54.71
N ILE A 1027 -2.76 -16.15 -55.84
CA ILE A 1027 -2.57 -16.87 -57.12
C ILE A 1027 -1.10 -17.23 -57.42
N GLU A 1028 -0.15 -16.76 -56.61
CA GLU A 1028 1.29 -17.08 -56.73
C GLU A 1028 1.80 -18.00 -55.61
N CYS A 1029 1.05 -18.13 -54.52
CA CYS A 1029 1.39 -19.01 -53.41
C CYS A 1029 1.29 -20.50 -53.80
N PRO A 1030 1.92 -21.42 -53.06
CA PRO A 1030 1.77 -22.85 -53.32
C PRO A 1030 0.31 -23.30 -53.17
N LEU A 1031 -0.17 -24.13 -54.10
CA LEU A 1031 -1.52 -24.71 -54.01
C LEU A 1031 -1.65 -25.62 -52.77
N ILE A 1032 -2.60 -25.30 -51.89
CA ILE A 1032 -2.88 -26.04 -50.65
C ILE A 1032 -4.19 -26.81 -50.83
N ASN A 1033 -4.18 -28.10 -50.52
CA ASN A 1033 -5.41 -28.90 -50.43
C ASN A 1033 -6.20 -28.47 -49.20
N THR A 1034 -7.44 -28.02 -49.41
CA THR A 1034 -8.29 -27.45 -48.36
C THR A 1034 -9.74 -27.93 -48.47
N ASP A 1035 -10.46 -28.01 -47.35
CA ASP A 1035 -11.90 -28.31 -47.36
C ASP A 1035 -12.70 -27.05 -47.71
N LEU A 1036 -12.26 -25.90 -47.21
CA LEU A 1036 -12.91 -24.60 -47.40
C LEU A 1036 -11.89 -23.57 -47.92
N LEU A 1037 -12.29 -22.85 -48.96
CA LEU A 1037 -11.62 -21.66 -49.47
C LEU A 1037 -12.52 -20.44 -49.25
N PHE A 1038 -11.98 -19.40 -48.63
CA PHE A 1038 -12.64 -18.10 -48.50
C PHE A 1038 -11.88 -17.03 -49.29
N ILE A 1039 -12.61 -16.23 -50.07
CA ILE A 1039 -12.07 -15.20 -50.96
C ILE A 1039 -12.69 -13.83 -50.62
N ASP A 1040 -11.84 -12.90 -50.17
CA ASP A 1040 -12.13 -11.47 -49.88
C ASP A 1040 -10.93 -10.58 -50.30
N THR A 1041 -10.52 -10.73 -51.55
CA THR A 1041 -9.32 -10.12 -52.12
C THR A 1041 -9.63 -8.77 -52.80
N TRP A 1042 -9.64 -8.72 -54.13
CA TRP A 1042 -10.01 -7.56 -54.93
C TRP A 1042 -11.26 -7.89 -55.76
N HIS A 1043 -12.35 -7.17 -55.54
CA HIS A 1043 -13.67 -7.60 -55.99
C HIS A 1043 -13.97 -7.20 -57.45
N ILE A 1044 -13.21 -7.77 -58.38
CA ILE A 1044 -13.38 -7.59 -59.82
C ILE A 1044 -13.44 -8.95 -60.53
N TYR A 1045 -14.13 -9.01 -61.67
CA TYR A 1045 -14.27 -10.21 -62.51
C TYR A 1045 -12.92 -10.87 -62.77
N GLY A 1046 -11.93 -10.09 -63.21
CA GLY A 1046 -10.64 -10.62 -63.64
C GLY A 1046 -9.89 -11.35 -62.51
N GLN A 1047 -9.88 -10.76 -61.31
CA GLN A 1047 -9.22 -11.35 -60.15
C GLN A 1047 -9.91 -12.66 -59.75
N LEU A 1048 -11.23 -12.61 -59.51
CA LEU A 1048 -11.99 -13.79 -59.08
C LEU A 1048 -11.92 -14.94 -60.11
N LYS A 1049 -11.95 -14.63 -61.41
CA LYS A 1049 -11.78 -15.64 -62.47
C LYS A 1049 -10.47 -16.40 -62.33
N ARG A 1050 -9.36 -15.70 -62.05
CA ARG A 1050 -8.03 -16.30 -61.87
C ARG A 1050 -7.95 -17.09 -60.56
N GLU A 1051 -8.54 -16.58 -59.48
CA GLU A 1051 -8.59 -17.26 -58.19
C GLU A 1051 -9.37 -18.58 -58.29
N LEU A 1052 -10.55 -18.57 -58.91
CA LEU A 1052 -11.36 -19.78 -59.11
C LEU A 1052 -10.61 -20.79 -60.00
N ALA A 1053 -10.02 -20.34 -61.10
CA ALA A 1053 -9.23 -21.22 -61.98
C ALA A 1053 -7.99 -21.81 -61.28
N TYR A 1054 -7.37 -21.07 -60.36
CA TYR A 1054 -6.21 -21.55 -59.62
C TYR A 1054 -6.59 -22.55 -58.52
N TRP A 1055 -7.59 -22.21 -57.71
CA TRP A 1055 -7.88 -22.94 -56.47
C TRP A 1055 -8.87 -24.09 -56.62
N HIS A 1056 -9.82 -24.06 -57.56
CA HIS A 1056 -10.98 -24.98 -57.55
C HIS A 1056 -10.62 -26.48 -57.45
N SER A 1057 -9.48 -26.87 -58.03
CA SER A 1057 -9.03 -28.26 -58.04
C SER A 1057 -8.58 -28.77 -56.68
N SER A 1058 -8.06 -27.90 -55.80
CA SER A 1058 -7.56 -28.24 -54.47
C SER A 1058 -8.59 -28.09 -53.34
N VAL A 1059 -9.80 -27.60 -53.66
CA VAL A 1059 -10.88 -27.42 -52.69
C VAL A 1059 -11.81 -28.64 -52.68
N ASN A 1060 -12.00 -29.26 -51.51
CA ASN A 1060 -12.79 -30.48 -51.39
C ASN A 1060 -14.29 -30.23 -51.20
N LYS A 1061 -14.68 -29.18 -50.46
CA LYS A 1061 -16.08 -28.98 -50.06
C LYS A 1061 -16.66 -27.64 -50.49
N TYR A 1062 -16.08 -26.52 -50.04
CA TYR A 1062 -16.74 -25.21 -50.09
C TYR A 1062 -15.83 -24.11 -50.64
N ILE A 1063 -16.36 -23.29 -51.54
CA ILE A 1063 -15.78 -22.00 -51.94
C ILE A 1063 -16.74 -20.90 -51.51
N ILE A 1064 -16.27 -19.98 -50.68
CA ILE A 1064 -17.06 -18.87 -50.15
C ILE A 1064 -16.47 -17.55 -50.64
N MET A 1065 -17.28 -16.69 -51.23
CA MET A 1065 -16.88 -15.38 -51.76
C MET A 1065 -17.70 -14.27 -51.12
N HIS A 1066 -17.03 -13.20 -50.68
CA HIS A 1066 -17.65 -12.00 -50.09
C HIS A 1066 -17.89 -10.89 -51.13
N ASP A 1067 -18.60 -9.82 -50.75
CA ASP A 1067 -19.01 -8.68 -51.58
C ASP A 1067 -19.78 -9.02 -52.89
N THR A 1068 -20.29 -10.24 -53.02
CA THR A 1068 -20.96 -10.77 -54.25
C THR A 1068 -22.30 -10.10 -54.61
N THR A 1069 -22.79 -9.16 -53.80
CA THR A 1069 -23.96 -8.32 -54.13
C THR A 1069 -23.58 -6.87 -54.37
N VAL A 1070 -22.66 -6.30 -53.58
CA VAL A 1070 -22.22 -4.91 -53.76
C VAL A 1070 -21.41 -4.74 -55.05
N ASP A 1071 -20.60 -5.74 -55.42
CA ASP A 1071 -19.80 -5.79 -56.64
C ASP A 1071 -20.30 -6.89 -57.59
N GLU A 1072 -21.63 -7.07 -57.67
CA GLU A 1072 -22.26 -8.14 -58.47
C GLU A 1072 -21.93 -8.01 -59.97
N TRP A 1073 -22.22 -6.85 -60.58
CA TRP A 1073 -22.10 -6.63 -62.03
C TRP A 1073 -20.99 -5.65 -62.42
N TYR A 1074 -20.69 -4.71 -61.54
CA TYR A 1074 -19.62 -3.73 -61.73
C TYR A 1074 -18.54 -3.99 -60.69
N GLY A 1075 -17.28 -3.98 -61.12
CA GLY A 1075 -16.15 -4.28 -60.26
C GLY A 1075 -15.92 -3.17 -59.22
N GLU A 1076 -15.29 -3.54 -58.10
CA GLU A 1076 -14.93 -2.64 -57.01
C GLU A 1076 -14.18 -1.40 -57.49
N ALA A 1077 -13.36 -1.53 -58.55
CA ALA A 1077 -12.64 -0.41 -59.14
C ALA A 1077 -13.56 0.75 -59.55
N LEU A 1078 -14.73 0.45 -60.14
CA LEU A 1078 -15.71 1.47 -60.51
C LEU A 1078 -16.41 2.05 -59.27
N ARG A 1079 -16.81 1.19 -58.33
CA ARG A 1079 -17.45 1.60 -57.08
C ARG A 1079 -16.58 2.54 -56.26
N CYS A 1080 -15.28 2.22 -56.15
CA CYS A 1080 -14.28 3.00 -55.43
C CYS A 1080 -13.67 4.14 -56.26
N ARG A 1081 -14.15 4.38 -57.49
CA ARG A 1081 -13.65 5.42 -58.42
C ARG A 1081 -12.14 5.36 -58.64
N MET A 1082 -11.60 4.14 -58.75
CA MET A 1082 -10.20 3.91 -59.06
C MET A 1082 -9.89 4.30 -60.51
N ASP A 1083 -8.64 4.69 -60.77
CA ASP A 1083 -8.13 4.91 -62.13
C ASP A 1083 -7.96 3.55 -62.82
N VAL A 1084 -8.95 3.14 -63.61
CA VAL A 1084 -9.00 1.82 -64.28
C VAL A 1084 -7.79 1.59 -65.21
N PRO A 1085 -7.38 2.53 -66.08
CA PRO A 1085 -6.15 2.40 -66.85
C PRO A 1085 -4.90 2.16 -65.99
N LEU A 1086 -4.78 2.88 -64.86
CA LEU A 1086 -3.66 2.68 -63.94
C LEU A 1086 -3.72 1.33 -63.23
N ALA A 1087 -4.91 0.91 -62.80
CA ALA A 1087 -5.13 -0.39 -62.16
C ALA A 1087 -4.83 -1.55 -63.12
N SER A 1088 -5.22 -1.42 -64.40
CA SER A 1088 -4.89 -2.37 -65.47
C SER A 1088 -3.38 -2.49 -65.67
N LYS A 1089 -2.70 -1.35 -65.75
CA LYS A 1089 -1.24 -1.32 -65.89
C LYS A 1089 -0.52 -1.98 -64.70
N ASN A 1090 -1.01 -1.79 -63.48
CA ASN A 1090 -0.36 -2.30 -62.27
C ASN A 1090 -0.61 -3.79 -62.03
N SER A 1091 -1.82 -4.27 -62.32
CA SER A 1091 -2.22 -5.67 -62.10
C SER A 1091 -1.95 -6.59 -63.29
N GLY A 1092 -1.81 -6.03 -64.49
CA GLY A 1092 -1.78 -6.80 -65.74
C GLY A 1092 -3.17 -7.31 -66.19
N ILE A 1093 -4.24 -6.95 -65.50
CA ILE A 1093 -5.62 -7.34 -65.81
C ILE A 1093 -6.21 -6.37 -66.84
N PRO A 1094 -6.87 -6.83 -67.93
CA PRO A 1094 -7.49 -5.93 -68.91
C PRO A 1094 -8.53 -4.99 -68.28
N GLU A 1095 -8.63 -3.75 -68.78
CA GLU A 1095 -9.58 -2.75 -68.27
C GLU A 1095 -11.03 -3.27 -68.21
N GLU A 1096 -11.48 -3.99 -69.24
CA GLU A 1096 -12.82 -4.60 -69.30
C GLU A 1096 -13.06 -5.63 -68.16
N GLU A 1097 -12.02 -6.37 -67.75
CA GLU A 1097 -12.10 -7.33 -66.65
C GLU A 1097 -12.04 -6.65 -65.26
N ILE A 1098 -11.51 -5.44 -65.17
CA ILE A 1098 -11.48 -4.62 -63.96
C ILE A 1098 -12.83 -3.93 -63.73
N GLU A 1099 -13.48 -3.50 -64.81
CA GLU A 1099 -14.78 -2.82 -64.75
C GLU A 1099 -15.94 -3.76 -64.41
N LYS A 1100 -15.78 -5.06 -64.69
CA LYS A 1100 -16.82 -6.08 -64.50
C LYS A 1100 -16.78 -6.65 -63.08
N GLY A 1101 -17.96 -6.91 -62.52
CA GLY A 1101 -18.14 -7.42 -61.14
C GLY A 1101 -17.92 -8.93 -61.00
N LEU A 1102 -18.21 -9.47 -59.82
CA LEU A 1102 -17.94 -10.86 -59.44
C LEU A 1102 -18.89 -11.88 -60.09
N TRP A 1103 -20.15 -11.52 -60.28
CA TRP A 1103 -21.19 -12.47 -60.71
C TRP A 1103 -20.91 -13.13 -62.06
N PRO A 1104 -20.44 -12.40 -63.09
CA PRO A 1104 -20.06 -13.02 -64.35
C PRO A 1104 -18.90 -14.03 -64.25
N ALA A 1105 -17.99 -13.88 -63.28
CA ALA A 1105 -16.92 -14.85 -63.05
C ALA A 1105 -17.48 -16.13 -62.41
N ILE A 1106 -18.46 -15.99 -61.51
CA ILE A 1106 -19.16 -17.11 -60.89
C ILE A 1106 -20.01 -17.88 -61.90
N GLU A 1107 -20.74 -17.18 -62.78
CA GLU A 1107 -21.53 -17.81 -63.84
C GLU A 1107 -20.64 -18.60 -64.81
N GLU A 1108 -19.56 -17.99 -65.30
CA GLU A 1108 -18.58 -18.65 -66.17
C GLU A 1108 -17.95 -19.86 -65.48
N PHE A 1109 -17.54 -19.73 -64.22
CA PHE A 1109 -16.98 -20.85 -63.45
C PHE A 1109 -17.94 -22.03 -63.30
N LEU A 1110 -19.23 -21.78 -63.01
CA LEU A 1110 -20.23 -22.84 -62.86
C LEU A 1110 -20.59 -23.51 -64.18
N GLU A 1111 -20.49 -22.79 -65.30
CA GLU A 1111 -20.64 -23.37 -66.64
C GLU A 1111 -19.46 -24.27 -67.00
N GLU A 1112 -18.23 -23.89 -66.62
CA GLU A 1112 -17.00 -24.64 -66.91
C GLU A 1112 -16.76 -25.81 -65.94
N HIS A 1113 -17.24 -25.72 -64.69
CA HIS A 1113 -16.99 -26.68 -63.63
C HIS A 1113 -18.29 -27.24 -63.02
N PRO A 1114 -18.95 -28.20 -63.71
CA PRO A 1114 -20.24 -28.75 -63.29
C PRO A 1114 -20.19 -29.55 -61.98
N GLU A 1115 -19.00 -29.87 -61.48
CA GLU A 1115 -18.82 -30.43 -60.14
C GLU A 1115 -19.09 -29.41 -59.02
N TRP A 1116 -19.27 -28.13 -59.34
CA TRP A 1116 -19.64 -27.09 -58.39
C TRP A 1116 -21.08 -26.61 -58.60
N LYS A 1117 -21.77 -26.31 -57.51
CA LYS A 1117 -23.10 -25.68 -57.55
C LYS A 1117 -23.25 -24.62 -56.47
N ILE A 1118 -24.12 -23.64 -56.72
CA ILE A 1118 -24.50 -22.67 -55.69
C ILE A 1118 -25.25 -23.42 -54.58
N LYS A 1119 -24.69 -23.35 -53.38
CA LYS A 1119 -25.29 -23.88 -52.15
C LYS A 1119 -26.19 -22.84 -51.52
N GLU A 1120 -25.65 -21.65 -51.28
CA GLU A 1120 -26.36 -20.52 -50.67
C GLU A 1120 -25.89 -19.19 -51.24
N ARG A 1121 -26.80 -18.21 -51.26
CA ARG A 1121 -26.51 -16.84 -51.69
C ARG A 1121 -27.24 -15.84 -50.80
N PHE A 1122 -26.47 -14.98 -50.15
CA PHE A 1122 -26.92 -13.89 -49.30
C PHE A 1122 -26.76 -12.55 -50.01
N LYS A 1123 -27.74 -11.66 -49.86
CA LYS A 1123 -27.75 -10.30 -50.46
C LYS A 1123 -27.61 -9.17 -49.44
N ASN A 1124 -27.68 -9.48 -48.16
CA ASN A 1124 -27.43 -8.57 -47.03
C ASN A 1124 -25.93 -8.43 -46.79
N ASN A 1125 -25.53 -7.37 -46.07
CA ASN A 1125 -24.14 -7.09 -45.67
C ASN A 1125 -23.13 -7.32 -46.81
N ASN A 1126 -23.30 -6.53 -47.88
CA ASN A 1126 -22.59 -6.59 -49.16
C ASN A 1126 -22.68 -7.90 -49.99
N GLY A 1127 -23.23 -8.97 -49.42
CA GLY A 1127 -23.51 -10.23 -50.06
C GLY A 1127 -22.42 -11.29 -49.84
N LEU A 1128 -22.84 -12.55 -49.80
CA LEU A 1128 -21.99 -13.72 -49.61
C LEU A 1128 -22.50 -14.85 -50.50
N THR A 1129 -21.64 -15.47 -51.31
CA THR A 1129 -22.03 -16.62 -52.15
C THR A 1129 -21.20 -17.85 -51.76
N ILE A 1130 -21.88 -18.97 -51.53
CA ILE A 1130 -21.28 -20.24 -51.12
C ILE A 1130 -21.51 -21.26 -52.24
N LEU A 1131 -20.42 -21.80 -52.78
CA LEU A 1131 -20.42 -22.92 -53.70
C LEU A 1131 -20.08 -24.19 -52.93
N MET A 1132 -20.72 -25.30 -53.32
CA MET A 1132 -20.43 -26.63 -52.77
C MET A 1132 -20.05 -27.57 -53.90
N ARG A 1133 -19.01 -28.37 -53.67
CA ARG A 1133 -18.60 -29.45 -54.56
C ARG A 1133 -19.59 -30.60 -54.46
N VAL A 1134 -20.07 -31.09 -55.59
CA VAL A 1134 -20.95 -32.25 -55.67
C VAL A 1134 -20.07 -33.48 -55.83
N GLU A 1135 -20.18 -34.44 -54.90
CA GLU A 1135 -19.53 -35.74 -55.07
C GLU A 1135 -20.07 -36.41 -56.34
N THR A 1136 -19.24 -36.47 -57.38
CA THR A 1136 -19.49 -37.36 -58.52
C THR A 1136 -19.27 -38.78 -58.03
N ASN A 1137 -20.33 -39.45 -57.60
CA ASN A 1137 -20.35 -40.91 -57.46
C ASN A 1137 -19.96 -41.51 -58.81
N CYS A 1138 -18.71 -41.97 -58.94
CA CYS A 1138 -18.30 -42.86 -60.01
C CYS A 1138 -19.01 -44.20 -59.82
N THR A 1139 -20.16 -44.34 -60.45
CA THR A 1139 -20.62 -45.60 -61.03
C THR A 1139 -20.82 -45.36 -62.52
N ASP A 1140 -19.72 -45.47 -63.27
CA ASP A 1140 -19.53 -46.42 -64.39
C ASP A 1140 -18.12 -46.29 -64.98
#